data_AF-A0A328SMH3-F1
#
_entry.id   AF-A0A328SMH3-F1
#
_cell.length_a   1.000
_cell.length_b   1.000
_cell.length_c   1.000
_cell.angle_alpha   90.00
_cell.angle_beta   90.00
_cell.angle_gamma   90.00
#
_symmetry.space_group_name_H-M   'P 1'
#
loop_
_entity.id
_entity.type
_entity.pdbx_description
1 polymer ?
#
loop_
_entity_poly.entity_id
_entity_poly.type
_entity_poly.pdbx_seq_one_letter_code
_entity_poly.pdbx_strand_id
1 'polypeptide(L)'
;MIKRMLNKYSLVFLIIAISLLLGSSLVAASDIDNGGVLDDTNIIECDDTPSIVQDDNTNSRTVENEVMTDDDKTDTTTSRELTKNNKNLKGVNYPGTLTMNASSGYPGDVVELKLFHTAQLPVASDYTYNVTLNDTLYQSGALEISENRYAFVNFTVPAVDAGEYILKISVSHRKNMFVLGSDYFTVLKSTSSLTIENETVIQGNNDNFILPVNIRDADGNAVDVETNLTITDGDNVLVENYHITQADNNIPVPVIRTGEYSLTVIIDATDDYSESTCLIPVNVVDAESILKTRIISDELPIAVRVTETFTIKGKLVDETDKSIADADILIIVNGEEFTTTTDDEGVYSYDYYPTGVSENNLYEVRYFGDLTHDLARNYVGSFFDVEKASAVITVNVSDSSVNNPTSITGTVTDSNDNPLANVDVKVIVNNDALNTTTDSQGLYEVVYTPTKTGNYEVTATVNDENYNSKVATATFNVTKADTTTTINPVIIATSYDVNLTANVVDSNNNPVTSGKVVFKVNGKTVKDENGKVIYIKVNDGTAVLSHSFTQDDIDKNASISASYSGTTNYASSTSSKVFIEKADNNVLMTLDDVTAEAGEVITPTVAVKYNDENVDGGKVVFKINGKTIKDDTGKVIYANVIDGVATCEYTLPATMKAKNYTLSAVFTNSLYNRTEAKATLEVVESNAVTNLSGNGKSHLMGDGEPKTIIINNDTIATYITDNGLTDLVAEGDTLDFQGTISGVDGLTTIIIDKPVNIITSTNDGRIELFNNITYTRQASGSNVTGLFTFNTQFYVVNADNMVFDNISNVVDNKGIGSQVGQTSIRNVCTNITVKNSLIKTINNGGFSSLVFTYVSHSYVLNNTIIGEGRVGNLFYFNTYNAGSESNEGNSYNVVANNTIIGPDEESSICYGVQMLAGVENLIENNTIYYTGYTLRGGSSDTIIRNNVIYGGKSDATGIITNNTLYNNGSITANKNSVVENNTIYGTLNVSTNSIVRNNVAGNLIIGDNTTVSNVTITGNVSYVTDSTVSDSVLENSTISGNILISTAAQTAVASRNKIRNNNIGGNITIIRSNYAVIANNTINGTINVTATKAGNTLITENNITTDNEYTIINYNETTTISNNQLITPTALGNSTINDISANATIINNGPAYKVNITMDTY
;
A
#
# COMPACT_ATOMS: atom_id res chain seq x y z
N MET A 1 -18.05 -5.14 -11.56
CA MET A 1 -16.67 -4.68 -11.32
C MET A 1 -15.65 -5.13 -12.37
N ILE A 2 -15.14 -6.36 -12.30
CA ILE A 2 -13.84 -6.81 -12.87
C ILE A 2 -13.52 -6.29 -14.29
N LYS A 3 -14.47 -6.36 -15.23
CA LYS A 3 -14.26 -5.96 -16.64
C LYS A 3 -13.97 -4.47 -16.86
N ARG A 4 -14.07 -3.61 -15.83
CA ARG A 4 -13.76 -2.17 -15.90
C ARG A 4 -12.36 -1.82 -15.37
N MET A 5 -11.67 -2.74 -14.69
CA MET A 5 -10.31 -2.51 -14.15
C MET A 5 -9.21 -2.75 -15.20
N LEU A 6 -9.28 -3.84 -15.98
CA LEU A 6 -8.22 -4.22 -16.94
C LEU A 6 -7.87 -3.12 -17.96
N ASN A 7 -8.84 -2.30 -18.37
CA ASN A 7 -8.62 -1.27 -19.39
C ASN A 7 -7.79 -0.05 -18.91
N LYS A 8 -7.59 0.16 -17.61
CA LYS A 8 -6.70 1.26 -17.13
C LYS A 8 -5.22 0.88 -17.24
N TYR A 9 -4.84 -0.32 -16.77
CA TYR A 9 -3.43 -0.73 -16.69
C TYR A 9 -2.78 -0.98 -18.06
N SER A 10 -3.55 -1.43 -19.06
CA SER A 10 -3.02 -1.68 -20.41
C SER A 10 -2.53 -0.42 -21.14
N LEU A 11 -2.97 0.78 -20.75
CA LEU A 11 -2.54 2.03 -21.39
C LEU A 11 -1.22 2.54 -20.81
N VAL A 12 -1.01 2.38 -19.49
CA VAL A 12 0.22 2.79 -18.80
C VAL A 12 1.42 1.99 -19.29
N PHE A 13 1.29 0.65 -19.41
CA PHE A 13 2.34 -0.20 -19.97
C PHE A 13 2.68 0.14 -21.43
N LEU A 14 1.69 0.54 -22.23
CA LEU A 14 1.93 0.94 -23.62
C LEU A 14 2.68 2.28 -23.71
N ILE A 15 2.38 3.23 -22.83
CA ILE A 15 3.10 4.51 -22.75
C ILE A 15 4.56 4.30 -22.32
N ILE A 16 4.79 3.53 -21.25
CA ILE A 16 6.16 3.23 -20.77
C ILE A 16 7.00 2.53 -21.84
N ALA A 17 6.41 1.57 -22.57
CA ALA A 17 7.09 0.89 -23.68
C ALA A 17 7.43 1.82 -24.86
N ILE A 18 6.60 2.83 -25.14
CA ILE A 18 6.86 3.82 -26.20
C ILE A 18 7.95 4.81 -25.78
N SER A 19 7.97 5.25 -24.51
CA SER A 19 9.04 6.11 -23.97
C SER A 19 10.42 5.45 -24.08
N LEU A 20 10.51 4.14 -23.82
CA LEU A 20 11.76 3.37 -23.91
C LEU A 20 12.25 3.12 -25.34
N LEU A 21 11.41 3.28 -26.38
CA LEU A 21 11.81 3.06 -27.78
C LEU A 21 12.30 4.32 -28.52
N LEU A 22 12.10 5.52 -27.96
CA LEU A 22 12.44 6.80 -28.62
C LEU A 22 13.77 7.41 -28.15
N GLY A 23 14.42 6.81 -27.16
CA GLY A 23 15.66 7.31 -26.54
C GLY A 23 16.97 6.97 -27.29
N SER A 24 17.00 6.90 -28.62
CA SER A 24 18.26 6.73 -29.35
C SER A 24 18.26 7.31 -30.77
N SER A 25 19.46 7.77 -31.18
CA SER A 25 19.78 8.43 -32.45
C SER A 25 19.11 9.78 -32.74
N LEU A 26 19.93 10.84 -32.79
CA LEU A 26 19.99 11.66 -33.99
C LEU A 26 21.39 12.28 -34.13
N VAL A 27 22.03 12.11 -35.28
CA VAL A 27 23.28 12.78 -35.64
C VAL A 27 22.91 14.12 -36.31
N ALA A 28 23.51 15.22 -35.85
CA ALA A 28 23.25 16.54 -36.40
C ALA A 28 23.99 16.75 -37.75
N ALA A 29 23.24 17.16 -38.79
CA ALA A 29 23.81 17.61 -40.06
C ALA A 29 22.85 18.57 -40.79
N SER A 30 23.38 19.76 -41.16
CA SER A 30 22.94 20.71 -42.20
C SER A 30 21.45 21.11 -42.28
N ASP A 31 21.01 22.36 -42.01
CA ASP A 31 21.33 23.67 -42.67
C ASP A 31 20.17 24.13 -43.60
N ILE A 32 20.10 25.44 -43.91
CA ILE A 32 19.22 26.15 -44.86
C ILE A 32 17.74 26.33 -44.42
N ASP A 33 17.05 27.49 -44.58
CA ASP A 33 17.41 28.93 -44.74
C ASP A 33 16.09 29.77 -44.67
N ASN A 34 16.21 31.11 -44.63
CA ASN A 34 15.19 32.16 -44.62
C ASN A 34 14.38 32.36 -43.32
N GLY A 35 14.09 33.60 -42.90
CA GLY A 35 14.50 34.89 -43.48
C GLY A 35 13.44 35.97 -43.30
N GLY A 36 13.74 37.03 -42.54
CA GLY A 36 12.78 38.10 -42.25
C GLY A 36 13.46 39.34 -41.69
N VAL A 37 13.81 40.28 -42.56
CA VAL A 37 14.45 41.56 -42.22
C VAL A 37 13.39 42.60 -41.83
N LEU A 38 13.69 43.43 -40.83
CA LEU A 38 13.23 44.82 -40.72
C LEU A 38 14.23 45.66 -39.94
N ASP A 39 14.04 46.98 -39.93
CA ASP A 39 15.13 47.98 -39.86
C ASP A 39 14.89 49.07 -38.78
N ASP A 40 15.82 50.03 -38.72
CA ASP A 40 15.74 51.38 -38.16
C ASP A 40 15.91 51.65 -36.65
N THR A 41 16.56 52.80 -36.45
CA THR A 41 17.38 53.27 -35.33
C THR A 41 16.69 54.18 -34.30
N ASN A 42 17.28 54.25 -33.10
CA ASN A 42 17.47 55.45 -32.23
C ASN A 42 16.28 56.14 -31.52
N ILE A 43 16.68 56.98 -30.53
CA ILE A 43 15.96 57.95 -29.65
C ILE A 43 15.68 57.37 -28.23
N ILE A 44 16.26 57.82 -27.09
CA ILE A 44 16.56 59.17 -26.49
C ILE A 44 15.26 59.78 -25.90
N GLU A 45 15.11 60.39 -24.70
CA GLU A 45 15.97 61.09 -23.71
C GLU A 45 15.33 61.06 -22.29
N CYS A 46 16.06 61.49 -21.24
CA CYS A 46 15.63 62.13 -19.96
C CYS A 46 16.78 61.96 -18.93
N ASP A 47 17.64 62.97 -18.69
CA ASP A 47 17.52 64.06 -17.68
C ASP A 47 17.42 63.58 -16.20
N ASP A 48 18.01 64.28 -15.22
CA ASP A 48 18.38 65.71 -15.19
C ASP A 48 19.76 65.98 -14.48
N THR A 49 20.19 67.24 -14.49
CA THR A 49 21.52 67.77 -14.10
C THR A 49 21.34 68.90 -13.04
N PRO A 50 22.20 69.94 -12.85
CA PRO A 50 23.61 70.17 -13.18
C PRO A 50 24.48 70.70 -12.02
N SER A 51 25.80 70.84 -12.26
CA SER A 51 26.63 71.94 -11.73
C SER A 51 27.92 72.07 -12.53
N ILE A 52 28.20 73.28 -13.05
CA ILE A 52 29.42 73.63 -13.81
C ILE A 52 30.02 74.92 -13.23
N VAL A 53 31.34 74.95 -13.07
CA VAL A 53 32.14 76.18 -12.95
C VAL A 53 33.39 76.03 -13.84
N GLN A 54 33.98 77.15 -14.26
CA GLN A 54 34.76 77.29 -15.49
C GLN A 54 36.21 77.79 -15.25
N ASP A 55 37.10 77.50 -16.20
CA ASP A 55 38.32 78.21 -16.61
C ASP A 55 39.42 78.65 -15.59
N ASP A 56 40.60 78.06 -15.83
CA ASP A 56 41.84 78.72 -16.30
C ASP A 56 42.73 79.63 -15.40
N ASN A 57 44.04 79.28 -15.45
CA ASN A 57 45.24 80.12 -15.37
C ASN A 57 45.70 80.95 -14.13
N THR A 58 46.89 80.57 -13.65
CA THR A 58 48.00 81.38 -13.06
C THR A 58 48.02 81.85 -11.58
N ASN A 59 49.20 81.62 -10.96
CA ASN A 59 50.14 82.63 -10.38
C ASN A 59 50.50 82.54 -8.87
N SER A 60 51.80 82.77 -8.57
CA SER A 60 52.43 83.02 -7.24
C SER A 60 52.45 81.87 -6.20
N ARG A 61 53.61 81.42 -5.69
CA ARG A 61 54.62 82.05 -4.76
C ARG A 61 54.16 81.99 -3.28
N THR A 62 55.00 81.75 -2.25
CA THR A 62 56.48 81.83 -2.12
C THR A 62 57.01 81.10 -0.84
N VAL A 63 58.36 81.06 -0.66
CA VAL A 63 59.11 81.17 0.63
C VAL A 63 59.24 79.91 1.53
N GLU A 64 60.42 79.49 2.01
CA GLU A 64 61.84 79.82 1.65
C GLU A 64 62.91 78.88 2.29
N ASN A 65 64.05 78.69 1.59
CA ASN A 65 65.48 78.68 2.00
C ASN A 65 66.04 77.85 3.20
N GLU A 66 67.37 77.58 3.33
CA GLU A 66 68.60 78.06 2.64
C GLU A 66 69.67 76.91 2.60
N VAL A 67 70.24 76.45 1.46
CA VAL A 67 71.45 76.92 0.71
C VAL A 67 72.76 76.90 1.55
N MET A 68 73.81 76.10 1.23
CA MET A 68 74.92 76.31 0.24
C MET A 68 75.16 75.04 -0.66
N THR A 69 76.32 74.56 -1.20
CA THR A 69 77.80 74.77 -1.08
C THR A 69 78.55 74.23 -2.34
N ASP A 70 79.89 74.36 -2.47
CA ASP A 70 80.70 74.05 -3.69
C ASP A 70 82.15 73.51 -3.41
N ASP A 71 82.85 73.07 -4.48
CA ASP A 71 84.32 72.84 -4.74
C ASP A 71 85.10 71.63 -4.13
N ASP A 72 85.81 70.84 -4.97
CA ASP A 72 87.31 70.77 -5.10
C ASP A 72 87.81 69.59 -6.03
N LYS A 73 89.12 69.51 -6.32
CA LYS A 73 89.87 68.60 -7.23
C LYS A 73 90.74 67.60 -6.40
N THR A 74 91.52 66.61 -6.87
CA THR A 74 92.61 66.48 -7.90
C THR A 74 92.80 64.97 -8.22
N ASP A 75 93.36 64.46 -9.35
CA ASP A 75 94.71 64.60 -9.98
C ASP A 75 95.87 64.16 -9.03
N THR A 76 96.93 63.38 -9.38
CA THR A 76 97.74 63.30 -10.62
C THR A 76 98.50 61.97 -10.88
N THR A 77 98.65 61.60 -12.17
CA THR A 77 99.80 60.91 -12.87
C THR A 77 100.36 59.56 -12.36
N THR A 78 100.58 58.57 -13.24
CA THR A 78 101.80 58.41 -14.09
C THR A 78 101.66 57.19 -15.05
N SER A 79 102.43 56.94 -16.13
CA SER A 79 103.44 57.71 -16.91
C SER A 79 103.47 57.22 -18.40
N ARG A 80 104.62 56.80 -18.98
CA ARG A 80 104.80 56.29 -20.37
C ARG A 80 106.11 55.51 -20.57
N GLU A 81 106.07 54.39 -21.30
CA GLU A 81 107.05 53.86 -22.30
C GLU A 81 106.33 52.73 -23.10
N LEU A 82 106.87 52.14 -24.19
CA LEU A 82 107.19 52.61 -25.54
C LEU A 82 107.50 51.35 -26.40
N THR A 83 107.14 51.36 -27.70
CA THR A 83 107.65 50.50 -28.82
C THR A 83 107.40 48.97 -28.91
N LYS A 84 106.71 48.57 -30.02
CA LYS A 84 107.03 47.49 -31.00
C LYS A 84 107.32 46.04 -30.50
N ASN A 85 106.69 44.96 -31.00
CA ASN A 85 106.50 44.56 -32.41
C ASN A 85 105.55 43.35 -32.57
N ASN A 86 105.05 43.11 -33.80
CA ASN A 86 104.40 41.90 -34.35
C ASN A 86 104.32 40.61 -33.49
N LYS A 87 103.09 40.14 -33.22
CA LYS A 87 102.56 38.79 -33.56
C LYS A 87 101.07 38.65 -33.18
N ASN A 88 100.30 38.01 -34.05
CA ASN A 88 98.94 37.46 -33.87
C ASN A 88 97.94 38.34 -33.11
N LEU A 89 96.94 38.90 -33.81
CA LEU A 89 95.72 39.40 -33.19
C LEU A 89 94.94 38.22 -32.57
N LYS A 90 95.15 38.02 -31.26
CA LYS A 90 94.22 37.26 -30.41
C LYS A 90 92.94 38.06 -30.31
N GLY A 91 91.78 37.39 -30.33
CA GLY A 91 90.52 38.03 -29.93
C GLY A 91 90.60 38.49 -28.48
N VAL A 92 89.92 39.57 -28.14
CA VAL A 92 89.89 40.11 -26.77
C VAL A 92 88.77 39.45 -25.99
N ASN A 93 89.11 38.94 -24.80
CA ASN A 93 88.17 38.40 -23.84
C ASN A 93 87.69 39.54 -22.92
N TYR A 94 86.38 39.74 -22.85
CA TYR A 94 85.70 40.75 -22.03
C TYR A 94 84.95 40.04 -20.90
N PRO A 95 85.16 40.42 -19.62
CA PRO A 95 84.47 39.79 -18.50
C PRO A 95 83.00 40.24 -18.45
N GLY A 96 82.09 39.32 -18.74
CA GLY A 96 80.66 39.49 -18.56
C GLY A 96 80.18 38.89 -17.24
N THR A 97 79.07 39.41 -16.72
CA THR A 97 78.35 38.78 -15.60
C THR A 97 77.45 37.70 -16.18
N LEU A 98 77.70 36.44 -15.78
CA LEU A 98 76.74 35.37 -15.96
C LEU A 98 75.67 35.49 -14.87
N THR A 99 74.42 35.24 -15.25
CA THR A 99 73.30 34.95 -14.36
C THR A 99 72.55 33.75 -14.94
N MET A 100 72.01 32.89 -14.09
CA MET A 100 71.32 31.65 -14.49
C MET A 100 69.96 31.60 -13.82
N ASN A 101 68.95 31.00 -14.46
CA ASN A 101 67.65 30.78 -13.81
C ASN A 101 67.73 29.72 -12.69
N ALA A 102 68.69 28.79 -12.76
CA ALA A 102 69.05 27.86 -11.70
C ALA A 102 70.58 27.71 -11.60
N SER A 103 71.11 27.57 -10.38
CA SER A 103 72.54 27.30 -10.11
C SER A 103 72.87 25.80 -10.00
N SER A 104 71.91 24.94 -10.28
CA SER A 104 72.03 23.49 -10.27
C SER A 104 70.99 22.86 -11.18
N GLY A 105 71.22 21.63 -11.63
CA GLY A 105 70.27 20.85 -12.42
C GLY A 105 70.74 19.41 -12.65
N TYR A 106 69.80 18.55 -12.99
CA TYR A 106 70.03 17.17 -13.37
C TYR A 106 70.46 17.06 -14.84
N PRO A 107 71.24 16.04 -15.24
CA PRO A 107 71.50 15.74 -16.64
C PRO A 107 70.23 15.71 -17.50
N GLY A 108 70.17 16.58 -18.51
CA GLY A 108 68.99 16.78 -19.36
C GLY A 108 68.22 18.09 -19.10
N ASP A 109 68.34 18.69 -17.91
CA ASP A 109 67.69 19.97 -17.58
C ASP A 109 68.12 21.10 -18.52
N VAL A 110 67.21 22.05 -18.77
CA VAL A 110 67.48 23.23 -19.61
C VAL A 110 67.55 24.49 -18.76
N VAL A 111 68.78 24.97 -18.55
CA VAL A 111 69.10 26.16 -17.75
C VAL A 111 69.28 27.36 -18.67
N GLU A 112 68.54 28.45 -18.44
CA GLU A 112 68.73 29.70 -19.18
C GLU A 112 69.97 30.43 -18.65
N LEU A 113 71.04 30.46 -19.46
CA LEU A 113 72.23 31.25 -19.21
C LEU A 113 72.04 32.65 -19.79
N LYS A 114 71.93 33.64 -18.91
CA LYS A 114 71.84 35.06 -19.26
C LYS A 114 73.19 35.73 -19.03
N LEU A 115 73.91 36.00 -20.12
CA LEU A 115 75.19 36.69 -20.12
C LEU A 115 75.02 38.19 -20.38
N PHE A 116 75.46 39.00 -19.42
CA PHE A 116 75.50 40.46 -19.50
C PHE A 116 76.93 40.98 -19.68
N HIS A 117 77.08 42.09 -20.40
CA HIS A 117 78.34 42.85 -20.44
C HIS A 117 78.06 44.36 -20.38
N THR A 118 78.89 45.09 -19.63
CA THR A 118 78.66 46.52 -19.31
C THR A 118 78.67 47.43 -20.54
N ALA A 119 79.40 47.07 -21.60
CA ALA A 119 79.38 47.81 -22.87
C ALA A 119 78.18 47.48 -23.78
N GLN A 120 77.29 46.59 -23.34
CA GLN A 120 76.17 46.00 -24.10
C GLN A 120 76.61 45.15 -25.31
N LEU A 121 75.70 44.30 -25.79
CA LEU A 121 75.92 43.47 -26.99
C LEU A 121 75.05 44.02 -28.14
N PRO A 122 75.66 44.44 -29.27
CA PRO A 122 74.95 44.86 -30.46
C PRO A 122 73.95 43.83 -30.99
N VAL A 123 72.82 44.31 -31.50
CA VAL A 123 71.85 43.49 -32.24
C VAL A 123 72.47 42.95 -33.53
N ALA A 124 72.61 41.63 -33.64
CA ALA A 124 73.04 40.90 -34.84
C ALA A 124 72.71 39.39 -34.73
N SER A 125 72.60 38.73 -35.88
CA SER A 125 72.27 37.30 -36.02
C SER A 125 73.46 36.38 -36.31
N ASP A 126 74.68 36.91 -36.30
CA ASP A 126 75.92 36.15 -36.55
C ASP A 126 76.87 36.08 -35.34
N TYR A 127 76.29 36.00 -34.14
CA TYR A 127 77.00 35.56 -32.94
C TYR A 127 77.14 34.03 -32.92
N THR A 128 78.18 33.53 -32.25
CA THR A 128 78.33 32.12 -31.87
C THR A 128 78.72 31.99 -30.41
N TYR A 129 78.13 31.03 -29.71
CA TYR A 129 78.41 30.75 -28.30
C TYR A 129 79.07 29.38 -28.09
N ASN A 130 79.73 29.24 -26.94
CA ASN A 130 80.17 27.96 -26.36
C ASN A 130 79.79 27.94 -24.87
N VAL A 131 79.41 26.79 -24.34
CA VAL A 131 79.27 26.53 -22.89
C VAL A 131 80.17 25.37 -22.48
N THR A 132 80.96 25.57 -21.44
CA THR A 132 81.89 24.59 -20.88
C THR A 132 81.63 24.34 -19.40
N LEU A 133 81.75 23.10 -18.93
CA LEU A 133 81.91 22.78 -17.51
C LEU A 133 83.38 22.41 -17.26
N ASN A 134 84.04 23.05 -16.29
CA ASN A 134 85.47 22.83 -15.98
C ASN A 134 86.37 22.80 -17.24
N ASP A 135 86.19 23.81 -18.10
CA ASP A 135 86.88 24.01 -19.41
C ASP A 135 86.63 22.92 -20.48
N THR A 136 85.79 21.92 -20.22
CA THR A 136 85.35 20.93 -21.21
C THR A 136 84.11 21.44 -21.95
N LEU A 137 84.15 21.45 -23.28
CA LEU A 137 83.07 21.95 -24.15
C LEU A 137 81.92 20.95 -24.27
N TYR A 138 80.71 21.36 -23.90
CA TYR A 138 79.50 20.53 -23.99
C TYR A 138 78.49 21.06 -25.02
N GLN A 139 78.35 22.38 -25.16
CA GLN A 139 77.40 22.99 -26.08
C GLN A 139 78.01 24.14 -26.86
N SER A 140 77.68 24.27 -28.14
CA SER A 140 78.01 25.43 -28.97
C SER A 140 76.98 25.62 -30.07
N GLY A 141 76.79 26.85 -30.53
CA GLY A 141 75.78 27.15 -31.54
C GLY A 141 75.85 28.58 -32.07
N ALA A 142 75.01 28.87 -33.06
CA ALA A 142 74.71 30.25 -33.45
C ALA A 142 73.82 30.92 -32.39
N LEU A 143 73.90 32.23 -32.30
CA LEU A 143 73.04 33.07 -31.46
C LEU A 143 72.59 34.29 -32.25
N GLU A 144 71.32 34.66 -32.09
CA GLU A 144 70.80 35.95 -32.52
C GLU A 144 70.52 36.82 -31.29
N ILE A 145 71.00 38.05 -31.32
CA ILE A 145 70.71 39.06 -30.30
C ILE A 145 69.72 40.03 -30.94
N SER A 146 68.44 39.87 -30.62
CA SER A 146 67.34 40.68 -31.18
C SER A 146 67.14 42.01 -30.45
N GLU A 147 67.45 42.06 -29.15
CA GLU A 147 67.44 43.28 -28.34
C GLU A 147 68.77 43.55 -27.62
N ASN A 148 69.14 44.83 -27.57
CA ASN A 148 70.53 45.31 -27.54
C ASN A 148 71.25 45.23 -26.17
N ARG A 149 70.98 44.23 -25.31
CA ARG A 149 71.51 44.22 -23.91
C ARG A 149 71.98 42.89 -23.31
N TYR A 150 71.50 41.72 -23.76
CA TYR A 150 71.85 40.42 -23.15
C TYR A 150 72.03 39.33 -24.21
N ALA A 151 72.86 38.33 -23.92
CA ALA A 151 72.87 37.06 -24.63
C ALA A 151 72.20 36.00 -23.77
N PHE A 152 71.16 35.36 -24.29
CA PHE A 152 70.45 34.26 -23.65
C PHE A 152 70.80 32.95 -24.36
N VAL A 153 71.15 31.91 -23.59
CA VAL A 153 71.50 30.59 -24.11
C VAL A 153 70.87 29.52 -23.22
N ASN A 154 69.97 28.73 -23.78
CA ASN A 154 69.43 27.53 -23.13
C ASN A 154 70.51 26.45 -23.12
N PHE A 155 71.12 26.22 -21.96
CA PHE A 155 72.13 25.20 -21.73
C PHE A 155 71.46 23.90 -21.27
N THR A 156 71.65 22.82 -22.04
CA THR A 156 71.26 21.48 -21.59
C THR A 156 72.36 20.91 -20.71
N VAL A 157 72.03 20.58 -19.46
CA VAL A 157 72.99 20.00 -18.50
C VAL A 157 73.48 18.65 -19.04
N PRO A 158 74.80 18.46 -19.23
CA PRO A 158 75.34 17.23 -19.78
C PRO A 158 75.35 16.08 -18.77
N ALA A 159 75.28 14.85 -19.27
CA ALA A 159 75.54 13.65 -18.47
C ALA A 159 77.02 13.57 -18.08
N VAL A 160 77.33 14.04 -16.87
CA VAL A 160 78.64 14.00 -16.20
C VAL A 160 78.46 13.54 -14.76
N ASP A 161 79.57 13.23 -14.07
CA ASP A 161 79.53 12.84 -12.65
C ASP A 161 78.89 13.94 -11.78
N ALA A 162 78.20 13.54 -10.70
CA ALA A 162 77.55 14.49 -9.81
C ALA A 162 78.57 15.35 -9.04
N GLY A 163 78.37 16.67 -9.01
CA GLY A 163 79.27 17.58 -8.29
C GLY A 163 79.19 19.04 -8.71
N GLU A 164 80.00 19.88 -8.08
CA GLU A 164 80.13 21.30 -8.40
C GLU A 164 81.12 21.51 -9.56
N TYR A 165 80.66 22.22 -10.60
CA TYR A 165 81.44 22.56 -11.78
C TYR A 165 81.54 24.10 -11.93
N ILE A 166 82.66 24.58 -12.47
CA ILE A 166 82.73 25.96 -12.97
C ILE A 166 82.13 25.96 -14.37
N LEU A 167 80.89 26.45 -14.48
CA LEU A 167 80.23 26.68 -15.76
C LEU A 167 80.78 27.98 -16.35
N LYS A 168 81.16 27.93 -17.63
CA LYS A 168 81.64 29.10 -18.37
C LYS A 168 80.93 29.21 -19.70
N ILE A 169 80.40 30.39 -20.01
CA ILE A 169 79.84 30.74 -21.31
C ILE A 169 80.76 31.72 -22.03
N SER A 170 81.07 31.45 -23.30
CA SER A 170 81.73 32.40 -24.19
C SER A 170 80.78 32.78 -25.33
N VAL A 171 80.47 34.06 -25.51
CA VAL A 171 79.69 34.57 -26.65
C VAL A 171 80.61 35.41 -27.53
N SER A 172 80.63 35.15 -28.83
CA SER A 172 81.58 35.78 -29.76
C SER A 172 80.95 36.22 -31.07
N HIS A 173 81.50 37.28 -31.66
CA HIS A 173 81.07 37.81 -32.97
C HIS A 173 82.32 38.00 -33.85
N ARG A 174 82.26 37.46 -35.08
CA ARG A 174 83.30 37.55 -36.13
C ARG A 174 84.75 37.35 -35.63
N LYS A 175 84.98 36.26 -34.88
CA LYS A 175 86.29 35.71 -34.43
C LYS A 175 87.19 36.59 -33.55
N ASN A 176 86.87 37.86 -33.32
CA ASN A 176 87.81 38.82 -32.69
C ASN A 176 87.35 39.40 -31.33
N MET A 177 86.13 39.11 -30.88
CA MET A 177 85.61 39.52 -29.58
C MET A 177 84.93 38.33 -28.91
N PHE A 178 85.26 38.08 -27.63
CA PHE A 178 84.61 37.09 -26.77
C PHE A 178 84.12 37.79 -25.49
N VAL A 179 82.84 37.73 -25.17
CA VAL A 179 82.36 37.99 -23.80
C VAL A 179 82.39 36.66 -23.06
N LEU A 180 83.05 36.63 -21.91
CA LEU A 180 83.17 35.45 -21.04
C LEU A 180 82.43 35.71 -19.73
N GLY A 181 81.45 34.88 -19.40
CA GLY A 181 80.89 34.78 -18.06
C GLY A 181 81.19 33.41 -17.46
N SER A 182 81.37 33.34 -16.14
CA SER A 182 81.58 32.09 -15.44
C SER A 182 81.03 32.16 -14.02
N ASP A 183 80.42 31.08 -13.57
CA ASP A 183 79.88 30.93 -12.22
C ASP A 183 79.93 29.45 -11.80
N TYR A 184 79.59 29.14 -10.56
CA TYR A 184 79.44 27.77 -10.08
C TYR A 184 78.08 27.19 -10.50
N PHE A 185 78.10 25.93 -10.95
CA PHE A 185 76.92 25.17 -11.32
C PHE A 185 77.04 23.74 -10.81
N THR A 186 76.08 23.29 -10.00
CA THR A 186 76.08 21.91 -9.48
C THR A 186 75.29 20.99 -10.40
N VAL A 187 75.99 20.04 -11.04
CA VAL A 187 75.33 18.92 -11.70
C VAL A 187 74.87 17.96 -10.61
N LEU A 188 73.55 17.83 -10.46
CA LEU A 188 72.94 16.98 -9.44
C LEU A 188 73.11 15.50 -9.82
N LYS A 189 73.18 14.62 -8.81
CA LYS A 189 73.08 13.17 -9.02
C LYS A 189 71.76 12.90 -9.73
N SER A 190 71.81 12.26 -10.89
CA SER A 190 70.63 11.80 -11.63
C SER A 190 69.96 10.61 -10.91
N THR A 191 69.50 10.83 -9.69
CA THR A 191 68.49 10.00 -9.03
C THR A 191 67.18 10.13 -9.80
N SER A 192 66.45 9.02 -9.96
CA SER A 192 65.11 9.07 -10.54
C SER A 192 64.21 9.99 -9.70
N SER A 193 63.42 10.83 -10.36
CA SER A 193 62.23 11.41 -9.73
C SER A 193 61.20 10.31 -9.53
N LEU A 194 60.46 10.33 -8.41
CA LEU A 194 59.31 9.46 -8.25
C LEU A 194 58.08 10.13 -8.88
N THR A 195 57.27 9.35 -9.60
CA THR A 195 55.98 9.80 -10.11
C THR A 195 54.85 9.07 -9.39
N ILE A 196 53.68 9.71 -9.26
CA ILE A 196 52.48 9.10 -8.67
C ILE A 196 51.48 8.88 -9.80
N GLU A 197 51.22 7.61 -10.12
CA GLU A 197 50.21 7.23 -11.12
C GLU A 197 48.80 7.25 -10.49
N ASN A 198 47.99 8.22 -10.90
CA ASN A 198 46.54 8.21 -10.70
C ASN A 198 45.84 8.91 -11.88
N GLU A 199 45.23 8.12 -12.76
CA GLU A 199 44.48 8.63 -13.93
C GLU A 199 43.00 8.91 -13.65
N THR A 200 42.53 8.70 -12.41
CA THR A 200 41.09 8.73 -12.08
C THR A 200 40.68 9.96 -11.26
N VAL A 201 39.65 10.67 -11.75
CA VAL A 201 38.91 11.65 -10.93
C VAL A 201 38.20 10.88 -9.82
N ILE A 202 38.59 11.14 -8.57
CA ILE A 202 37.95 10.50 -7.41
C ILE A 202 36.65 11.23 -7.10
N GLN A 203 35.55 10.47 -7.06
CA GLN A 203 34.25 10.92 -6.59
C GLN A 203 33.97 10.33 -5.21
N GLY A 204 33.45 11.13 -4.29
CA GLY A 204 33.14 10.70 -2.93
C GLY A 204 32.36 11.73 -2.13
N ASN A 205 31.82 11.27 -1.00
CA ASN A 205 31.05 12.08 -0.06
C ASN A 205 31.97 12.64 1.04
N ASN A 206 31.48 13.63 1.80
CA ASN A 206 32.21 14.39 2.83
C ASN A 206 32.54 13.62 4.14
N ASP A 207 32.78 12.31 4.07
CA ASP A 207 33.22 11.48 5.21
C ASP A 207 34.73 11.20 5.13
N ASN A 208 35.14 10.27 4.25
CA ASN A 208 36.52 9.86 3.96
C ASN A 208 36.56 9.18 2.59
N PHE A 209 37.70 9.23 1.89
CA PHE A 209 37.97 8.30 0.79
C PHE A 209 39.37 7.68 0.89
N ILE A 210 39.58 6.58 0.15
CA ILE A 210 40.90 5.95 0.02
C ILE A 210 41.56 6.50 -1.23
N LEU A 211 42.67 7.21 -1.06
CA LEU A 211 43.52 7.68 -2.15
C LEU A 211 44.55 6.58 -2.49
N PRO A 212 44.51 5.99 -3.70
CA PRO A 212 45.63 5.21 -4.21
C PRO A 212 46.79 6.16 -4.56
N VAL A 213 47.97 5.88 -4.02
CA VAL A 213 49.24 6.55 -4.31
C VAL A 213 50.23 5.49 -4.79
N ASN A 214 50.37 5.41 -6.10
CA ASN A 214 51.16 4.40 -6.81
C ASN A 214 52.49 5.00 -7.24
N ILE A 215 53.56 4.65 -6.54
CA ILE A 215 54.89 5.23 -6.74
C ILE A 215 55.62 4.51 -7.87
N ARG A 216 56.12 5.28 -8.84
CA ARG A 216 56.93 4.82 -9.97
C ARG A 216 58.25 5.57 -10.09
N ASP A 217 59.23 4.96 -10.75
CA ASP A 217 60.42 5.68 -11.23
C ASP A 217 60.13 6.53 -12.49
N ALA A 218 61.17 7.14 -13.05
CA ALA A 218 61.08 7.96 -14.26
C ALA A 218 60.86 7.16 -15.56
N ASP A 219 60.99 5.83 -15.52
CA ASP A 219 60.71 4.92 -16.63
C ASP A 219 59.33 4.23 -16.49
N GLY A 220 58.58 4.52 -15.42
CA GLY A 220 57.23 4.01 -15.15
C GLY A 220 57.18 2.70 -14.33
N ASN A 221 58.29 2.23 -13.77
CA ASN A 221 58.32 0.97 -13.01
C ASN A 221 57.93 1.21 -11.54
N ALA A 222 57.23 0.26 -10.91
CA ALA A 222 56.90 0.30 -9.49
C ALA A 222 58.14 0.30 -8.58
N VAL A 223 58.22 1.27 -7.66
CA VAL A 223 59.36 1.42 -6.72
C VAL A 223 58.91 1.24 -5.27
N ASP A 224 59.33 0.13 -4.65
CA ASP A 224 59.25 -0.03 -3.19
C ASP A 224 60.32 0.86 -2.53
N VAL A 225 59.88 1.95 -1.89
CA VAL A 225 60.74 2.92 -1.20
C VAL A 225 60.28 3.13 0.25
N GLU A 226 61.24 3.15 1.19
CA GLU A 226 61.00 3.50 2.59
C GLU A 226 61.12 5.03 2.75
N THR A 227 59.98 5.70 2.94
CA THR A 227 59.88 7.16 3.07
C THR A 227 58.57 7.55 3.77
N ASN A 228 58.24 8.84 3.85
CA ASN A 228 56.91 9.30 4.26
C ASN A 228 56.29 10.18 3.17
N LEU A 229 55.01 10.48 3.36
CA LEU A 229 54.27 11.41 2.52
C LEU A 229 53.37 12.34 3.34
N THR A 230 53.04 13.47 2.73
CA THR A 230 52.10 14.46 3.25
C THR A 230 51.06 14.80 2.18
N ILE A 231 49.79 14.90 2.57
CA ILE A 231 48.66 15.22 1.68
C ILE A 231 48.00 16.50 2.18
N THR A 232 47.81 17.46 1.28
CA THR A 232 47.12 18.73 1.54
C THR A 232 46.12 19.05 0.44
N ASP A 233 45.03 19.73 0.78
CA ASP A 233 44.10 20.33 -0.20
C ASP A 233 44.51 21.74 -0.65
N GLY A 234 45.69 22.22 -0.22
CA GLY A 234 46.20 23.57 -0.47
C GLY A 234 45.97 24.56 0.68
N ASP A 235 44.97 24.34 1.54
CA ASP A 235 44.68 25.21 2.70
C ASP A 235 44.96 24.48 4.04
N ASN A 236 44.81 23.16 4.08
CA ASN A 236 44.98 22.32 5.26
C ASN A 236 45.84 21.09 4.96
N VAL A 237 46.62 20.63 5.92
CA VAL A 237 47.26 19.30 5.86
C VAL A 237 46.25 18.27 6.34
N LEU A 238 45.88 17.33 5.45
CA LEU A 238 44.89 16.29 5.69
C LEU A 238 45.53 15.01 6.25
N VAL A 239 46.74 14.72 5.79
CA VAL A 239 47.56 13.58 6.22
C VAL A 239 49.01 14.07 6.30
N GLU A 240 49.69 13.86 7.43
CA GLU A 240 51.05 14.35 7.69
C GLU A 240 51.97 13.18 8.06
N ASN A 241 53.19 13.14 7.52
CA ASN A 241 54.22 12.12 7.84
C ASN A 241 53.72 10.66 7.77
N TYR A 242 52.87 10.33 6.80
CA TYR A 242 52.33 8.98 6.64
C TYR A 242 53.40 8.07 6.03
N HIS A 243 53.91 7.15 6.85
CA HIS A 243 55.04 6.31 6.52
C HIS A 243 54.68 5.18 5.53
N ILE A 244 55.52 4.99 4.51
CA ILE A 244 55.32 4.03 3.42
C ILE A 244 56.62 3.25 3.14
N THR A 245 56.45 2.04 2.59
CA THR A 245 57.54 1.06 2.36
C THR A 245 57.37 0.24 1.07
N GLN A 246 56.36 0.56 0.27
CA GLN A 246 55.93 -0.18 -0.92
C GLN A 246 55.54 0.80 -2.03
N ALA A 247 55.53 0.34 -3.28
CA ALA A 247 55.15 1.15 -4.43
C ALA A 247 53.68 1.60 -4.38
N ASP A 248 52.75 0.66 -4.22
CA ASP A 248 51.31 0.92 -4.27
C ASP A 248 50.72 1.07 -2.86
N ASN A 249 50.28 2.27 -2.51
CA ASN A 249 49.79 2.63 -1.17
C ASN A 249 48.32 3.05 -1.22
N ASN A 250 47.51 2.57 -0.28
CA ASN A 250 46.10 2.96 -0.13
C ASN A 250 45.95 3.79 1.14
N ILE A 251 45.72 5.09 0.99
CA ILE A 251 45.83 6.07 2.07
C ILE A 251 44.44 6.62 2.40
N PRO A 252 43.95 6.51 3.65
CA PRO A 252 42.71 7.16 4.04
C PRO A 252 42.94 8.67 4.13
N VAL A 253 42.17 9.45 3.36
CA VAL A 253 42.22 10.91 3.37
C VAL A 253 40.90 11.46 3.94
N PRO A 254 40.94 12.26 5.02
CA PRO A 254 39.75 12.91 5.55
C PRO A 254 39.29 14.01 4.60
N VAL A 255 38.00 14.06 4.34
CA VAL A 255 37.38 15.10 3.51
C VAL A 255 36.88 16.22 4.43
N ILE A 256 37.12 17.47 4.06
CA ILE A 256 36.79 18.65 4.89
C ILE A 256 36.12 19.80 4.11
N ARG A 257 35.94 19.65 2.79
CA ARG A 257 35.27 20.60 1.90
C ARG A 257 34.79 19.94 0.61
N THR A 258 33.81 20.56 -0.03
CA THR A 258 33.08 20.05 -1.19
C THR A 258 33.40 20.84 -2.47
N GLY A 259 33.06 20.28 -3.62
CA GLY A 259 33.35 20.83 -4.96
C GLY A 259 34.54 20.17 -5.66
N GLU A 260 34.95 20.75 -6.80
CA GLU A 260 36.12 20.34 -7.57
C GLU A 260 37.38 21.04 -7.05
N TYR A 261 38.37 20.27 -6.61
CA TYR A 261 39.68 20.77 -6.19
C TYR A 261 40.78 19.74 -6.50
N SER A 262 42.01 19.99 -6.07
CA SER A 262 43.12 19.04 -6.23
C SER A 262 43.81 18.79 -4.90
N LEU A 263 44.08 17.53 -4.60
CA LEU A 263 45.00 17.16 -3.53
C LEU A 263 46.44 17.28 -4.03
N THR A 264 47.29 17.91 -3.23
CA THR A 264 48.75 17.85 -3.40
C THR A 264 49.28 16.72 -2.54
N VAL A 265 49.92 15.75 -3.16
CA VAL A 265 50.64 14.65 -2.47
C VAL A 265 52.13 14.91 -2.60
N ILE A 266 52.83 15.02 -1.48
CA ILE A 266 54.28 15.23 -1.38
C ILE A 266 54.90 13.96 -0.81
N ILE A 267 55.94 13.43 -1.44
CA ILE A 267 56.76 12.31 -0.98
C ILE A 267 58.13 12.86 -0.52
N ASP A 268 58.54 12.53 0.70
CA ASP A 268 59.81 12.99 1.28
C ASP A 268 61.02 12.44 0.49
N ALA A 269 62.08 13.24 0.40
CA ALA A 269 63.35 12.84 -0.24
C ALA A 269 64.07 11.69 0.49
N THR A 270 64.82 10.89 -0.26
CA THR A 270 65.65 9.79 0.24
C THR A 270 67.08 9.86 -0.34
N ASP A 271 67.99 8.97 0.07
CA ASP A 271 69.37 8.91 -0.45
C ASP A 271 69.46 8.62 -1.97
N ASP A 272 68.43 8.00 -2.55
CA ASP A 272 68.38 7.54 -3.94
C ASP A 272 67.23 8.11 -4.79
N TYR A 273 66.29 8.88 -4.19
CA TYR A 273 65.18 9.54 -4.89
C TYR A 273 64.94 10.95 -4.33
N SER A 274 64.67 11.93 -5.20
CA SER A 274 64.35 13.31 -4.80
C SER A 274 62.95 13.44 -4.19
N GLU A 275 62.73 14.48 -3.40
CA GLU A 275 61.38 14.93 -3.02
C GLU A 275 60.52 15.05 -4.29
N SER A 276 59.30 14.51 -4.24
CA SER A 276 58.47 14.32 -5.42
C SER A 276 57.02 14.70 -5.09
N THR A 277 56.38 15.49 -5.96
CA THR A 277 55.04 16.05 -5.71
C THR A 277 54.09 15.77 -6.88
N CYS A 278 52.85 15.38 -6.59
CA CYS A 278 51.78 15.20 -7.57
C CYS A 278 50.51 15.97 -7.18
N LEU A 279 49.73 16.36 -8.19
CA LEU A 279 48.40 16.96 -8.04
C LEU A 279 47.35 16.00 -8.55
N ILE A 280 46.40 15.61 -7.68
CA ILE A 280 45.35 14.64 -8.00
C ILE A 280 43.99 15.35 -7.95
N PRO A 281 43.25 15.45 -9.08
CA PRO A 281 41.95 16.11 -9.13
C PRO A 281 40.88 15.26 -8.45
N VAL A 282 40.06 15.91 -7.63
CA VAL A 282 38.96 15.28 -6.88
C VAL A 282 37.69 16.10 -7.04
N ASN A 283 36.54 15.43 -7.13
CA ASN A 283 35.23 16.06 -7.12
C ASN A 283 34.44 15.48 -5.94
N VAL A 284 34.38 16.24 -4.86
CA VAL A 284 33.66 15.88 -3.64
C VAL A 284 32.25 16.45 -3.74
N VAL A 285 31.25 15.58 -3.80
CA VAL A 285 29.86 16.01 -3.72
C VAL A 285 29.49 16.32 -2.27
N ASP A 286 28.62 17.31 -2.07
CA ASP A 286 28.05 17.56 -0.76
C ASP A 286 27.20 16.35 -0.35
N ALA A 287 27.59 15.73 0.76
CA ALA A 287 26.59 15.10 1.61
C ALA A 287 25.96 16.27 2.38
N GLU A 288 24.87 16.83 1.85
CA GLU A 288 24.10 17.86 2.55
C GLU A 288 23.90 17.40 4.00
N SER A 289 24.03 18.32 4.96
CA SER A 289 23.86 18.00 6.38
C SER A 289 22.37 17.84 6.68
N ILE A 290 21.82 16.73 6.20
CA ILE A 290 20.43 16.29 6.35
C ILE A 290 20.09 16.32 7.85
N LEU A 291 19.36 17.35 8.27
CA LEU A 291 18.98 17.55 9.67
C LEU A 291 17.98 16.46 10.06
N LYS A 292 18.21 15.75 11.18
CA LYS A 292 17.24 14.75 11.65
C LYS A 292 15.92 15.44 11.96
N THR A 293 14.80 14.80 11.62
CA THR A 293 13.45 15.35 11.87
C THR A 293 12.61 14.47 12.78
N ARG A 294 11.64 15.10 13.45
CA ARG A 294 10.71 14.44 14.37
C ARG A 294 9.29 14.93 14.14
N ILE A 295 8.38 13.98 13.99
CA ILE A 295 6.93 14.21 14.10
C ILE A 295 6.55 14.21 15.58
N ILE A 296 5.87 15.27 16.01
CA ILE A 296 5.20 15.41 17.31
C ILE A 296 3.69 15.35 17.03
N SER A 297 2.93 14.55 17.77
CA SER A 297 1.46 14.57 17.68
C SER A 297 0.86 15.15 18.97
N ASP A 298 -0.16 15.99 18.82
CA ASP A 298 -0.68 16.81 19.93
C ASP A 298 -1.80 16.15 20.73
N GLU A 299 -2.55 15.20 20.16
CA GLU A 299 -3.78 14.65 20.78
C GLU A 299 -4.00 13.17 20.44
N LEU A 300 -4.43 12.39 21.45
CA LEU A 300 -5.02 11.08 21.24
C LEU A 300 -6.53 11.23 20.97
N PRO A 301 -7.13 10.44 20.07
CA PRO A 301 -8.56 10.48 19.82
C PRO A 301 -9.36 10.13 21.07
N ILE A 302 -10.32 10.99 21.43
CA ILE A 302 -11.20 10.83 22.60
C ILE A 302 -12.52 10.13 22.21
N ALA A 303 -13.00 10.39 20.99
CA ALA A 303 -14.02 9.62 20.27
C ALA A 303 -13.95 10.00 18.78
N VAL A 304 -14.32 9.10 17.89
CA VAL A 304 -14.56 9.38 16.46
C VAL A 304 -15.92 8.80 16.08
N ARG A 305 -16.66 9.46 15.19
CA ARG A 305 -18.02 9.07 14.78
C ARG A 305 -18.23 9.21 13.29
N VAL A 306 -19.12 8.38 12.72
CA VAL A 306 -19.59 8.59 11.34
C VAL A 306 -20.16 10.01 11.22
N THR A 307 -19.93 10.68 10.08
CA THR A 307 -20.32 12.09 9.81
C THR A 307 -19.63 13.17 10.66
N GLU A 308 -18.93 12.84 11.74
CA GLU A 308 -18.06 13.78 12.47
C GLU A 308 -16.62 13.72 11.88
N THR A 309 -15.89 14.82 11.93
CA THR A 309 -14.51 14.91 11.42
C THR A 309 -13.50 14.55 12.50
N PHE A 310 -12.52 13.70 12.19
CA PHE A 310 -11.37 13.43 13.05
C PHE A 310 -10.12 14.11 12.50
N THR A 311 -9.69 15.21 13.14
CA THR A 311 -8.49 15.95 12.73
C THR A 311 -7.22 15.28 13.27
N ILE A 312 -6.45 14.65 12.38
CA ILE A 312 -5.09 14.16 12.66
C ILE A 312 -4.15 15.36 12.54
N LYS A 313 -3.59 15.80 13.67
CA LYS A 313 -2.74 17.01 13.75
C LYS A 313 -1.42 16.76 14.49
N GLY A 314 -0.45 17.63 14.24
CA GLY A 314 0.82 17.64 14.97
C GLY A 314 1.84 18.58 14.33
N LYS A 315 3.11 18.44 14.72
CA LYS A 315 4.21 19.32 14.33
C LYS A 315 5.38 18.54 13.74
N LEU A 316 5.95 19.01 12.63
CA LEU A 316 7.25 18.58 12.12
C LEU A 316 8.33 19.57 12.56
N VAL A 317 9.39 19.06 13.21
CA VAL A 317 10.54 19.86 13.65
C VAL A 317 11.86 19.18 13.27
N ASP A 318 12.91 19.98 13.11
CA ASP A 318 14.29 19.53 13.03
C ASP A 318 14.87 19.21 14.43
N GLU A 319 16.09 18.68 14.45
CA GLU A 319 16.88 18.32 15.63
C GLU A 319 17.17 19.48 16.61
N THR A 320 16.88 20.72 16.23
CA THR A 320 17.00 21.92 17.09
C THR A 320 15.66 22.41 17.64
N ASP A 321 14.59 21.62 17.49
CA ASP A 321 13.18 21.97 17.74
C ASP A 321 12.66 23.14 16.86
N LYS A 322 13.41 23.56 15.83
CA LYS A 322 12.95 24.53 14.83
C LYS A 322 11.98 23.84 13.88
N SER A 323 10.94 24.58 13.49
CA SER A 323 9.81 24.04 12.73
C SER A 323 10.08 24.03 11.22
N ILE A 324 9.53 23.04 10.52
CA ILE A 324 9.77 22.80 9.09
C ILE A 324 8.45 23.05 8.32
N ALA A 325 8.41 24.15 7.56
CA ALA A 325 7.25 24.59 6.78
C ALA A 325 7.23 24.02 5.35
N ASP A 326 6.06 24.06 4.70
CA ASP A 326 5.82 23.62 3.31
C ASP A 326 6.20 22.15 3.02
N ALA A 327 6.34 21.31 4.05
CA ALA A 327 6.79 19.92 3.92
C ALA A 327 5.64 18.94 3.65
N ASP A 328 5.78 18.06 2.67
CA ASP A 328 4.81 17.03 2.31
C ASP A 328 4.72 15.92 3.38
N ILE A 329 3.58 15.85 4.07
CA ILE A 329 3.27 14.82 5.08
C ILE A 329 2.32 13.78 4.49
N LEU A 330 2.69 12.50 4.60
CA LEU A 330 1.81 11.37 4.27
C LEU A 330 1.06 10.91 5.53
N ILE A 331 -0.27 10.99 5.47
CA ILE A 331 -1.18 10.42 6.47
C ILE A 331 -1.70 9.10 5.94
N ILE A 332 -1.58 8.02 6.69
CA ILE A 332 -2.08 6.70 6.32
C ILE A 332 -3.11 6.28 7.35
N VAL A 333 -4.35 5.97 6.93
CA VAL A 333 -5.39 5.43 7.81
C VAL A 333 -5.82 4.07 7.28
N ASN A 334 -5.65 3.01 8.07
CA ASN A 334 -5.93 1.62 7.68
C ASN A 334 -5.26 1.15 6.37
N GLY A 335 -4.18 1.82 5.93
CA GLY A 335 -3.50 1.55 4.66
C GLY A 335 -4.05 2.33 3.45
N GLU A 336 -5.03 3.23 3.63
CA GLU A 336 -5.37 4.25 2.64
C GLU A 336 -4.48 5.49 2.84
N GLU A 337 -3.92 6.01 1.75
CA GLU A 337 -2.92 7.08 1.74
C GLU A 337 -3.55 8.45 1.41
N PHE A 338 -3.27 9.44 2.26
CA PHE A 338 -3.69 10.83 2.14
C PHE A 338 -2.48 11.76 2.33
N THR A 339 -2.52 12.98 1.80
CA THR A 339 -1.42 13.95 1.94
C THR A 339 -1.92 15.28 2.50
N THR A 340 -1.05 15.95 3.24
CA THR A 340 -1.21 17.32 3.72
C THR A 340 0.18 17.98 3.79
N THR A 341 0.26 19.30 3.95
CA THR A 341 1.53 20.01 4.12
C THR A 341 1.62 20.62 5.53
N THR A 342 2.83 20.95 5.96
CA THR A 342 3.05 21.78 7.15
C THR A 342 2.87 23.28 6.86
N ASP A 343 2.42 24.05 7.85
CA ASP A 343 2.33 25.52 7.78
C ASP A 343 3.65 26.23 8.16
N ASP A 344 3.66 27.58 8.19
CA ASP A 344 4.82 28.41 8.60
C ASP A 344 5.38 28.02 9.98
N GLU A 345 4.54 27.52 10.87
CA GLU A 345 4.90 27.03 12.20
C GLU A 345 5.21 25.53 12.19
N GLY A 346 5.32 24.87 11.04
CA GLY A 346 5.59 23.43 10.91
C GLY A 346 4.44 22.53 11.37
N VAL A 347 3.23 23.05 11.54
CA VAL A 347 2.05 22.27 11.97
C VAL A 347 1.40 21.62 10.75
N TYR A 348 1.22 20.30 10.80
CA TYR A 348 0.41 19.56 9.82
C TYR A 348 -0.98 19.28 10.40
N SER A 349 -1.98 19.27 9.52
CA SER A 349 -3.36 18.93 9.89
C SER A 349 -4.05 18.21 8.74
N TYR A 350 -4.77 17.13 9.04
CA TYR A 350 -5.58 16.40 8.07
C TYR A 350 -6.92 15.98 8.68
N ASP A 351 -8.01 16.40 8.05
CA ASP A 351 -9.37 16.10 8.46
C ASP A 351 -9.82 14.76 7.86
N TYR A 352 -9.80 13.70 8.67
CA TYR A 352 -10.30 12.38 8.28
C TYR A 352 -11.83 12.31 8.40
N TYR A 353 -12.48 11.85 7.34
CA TYR A 353 -13.93 11.70 7.23
C TYR A 353 -14.32 10.21 7.17
N PRO A 354 -14.69 9.58 8.30
CA PRO A 354 -15.10 8.19 8.33
C PRO A 354 -16.42 7.98 7.56
N THR A 355 -16.43 7.00 6.66
CA THR A 355 -17.56 6.69 5.76
C THR A 355 -18.57 5.72 6.34
N GLY A 356 -18.26 5.07 7.46
CA GLY A 356 -19.14 4.16 8.19
C GLY A 356 -18.48 3.67 9.48
N VAL A 357 -19.22 2.89 10.29
CA VAL A 357 -18.72 2.33 11.56
C VAL A 357 -17.59 1.33 11.29
N SER A 358 -16.49 1.48 12.03
CA SER A 358 -15.31 0.60 11.94
C SER A 358 -14.56 0.57 13.27
N GLU A 359 -14.05 -0.62 13.62
CA GLU A 359 -13.31 -0.86 14.87
C GLU A 359 -11.81 -1.04 14.59
N ASN A 360 -10.97 -0.69 15.56
CA ASN A 360 -9.52 -0.88 15.55
C ASN A 360 -8.82 -0.16 14.37
N ASN A 361 -9.26 1.07 14.06
CA ASN A 361 -8.64 1.87 13.00
C ASN A 361 -7.27 2.36 13.46
N LEU A 362 -6.26 2.24 12.61
CA LEU A 362 -4.91 2.75 12.90
C LEU A 362 -4.58 3.92 11.98
N TYR A 363 -3.98 4.98 12.54
CA TYR A 363 -3.36 6.03 11.74
C TYR A 363 -1.84 6.12 11.95
N GLU A 364 -1.13 6.36 10.86
CA GLU A 364 0.31 6.58 10.79
C GLU A 364 0.58 7.91 10.06
N VAL A 365 1.55 8.68 10.53
CA VAL A 365 2.03 9.92 9.92
C VAL A 365 3.48 9.70 9.53
N ARG A 366 3.82 9.96 8.26
CA ARG A 366 5.19 9.86 7.72
C ARG A 366 5.64 11.18 7.11
N TYR A 367 6.92 11.45 7.24
CA TYR A 367 7.64 12.45 6.44
C TYR A 367 8.83 11.74 5.78
N PHE A 368 8.99 11.87 4.47
CA PHE A 368 10.01 11.12 3.71
C PHE A 368 11.36 11.85 3.58
N GLY A 369 11.48 13.05 4.14
CA GLY A 369 12.65 13.90 3.99
C GLY A 369 12.58 14.80 2.76
N ASP A 370 13.48 15.77 2.72
CA ASP A 370 13.77 16.61 1.55
C ASP A 370 15.29 16.57 1.28
N LEU A 371 15.86 17.55 0.56
CA LEU A 371 17.31 17.62 0.32
C LEU A 371 18.11 17.96 1.60
N THR A 372 17.51 18.74 2.49
CA THR A 372 18.08 19.37 3.69
C THR A 372 17.64 18.73 5.02
N HIS A 373 16.59 17.91 5.01
CA HIS A 373 15.98 17.31 6.20
C HIS A 373 15.73 15.80 6.03
N ASP A 374 16.02 14.97 7.04
CA ASP A 374 15.84 13.52 6.97
C ASP A 374 14.34 13.14 7.00
N LEU A 375 14.05 11.92 6.58
CA LEU A 375 12.77 11.29 6.88
C LEU A 375 12.53 11.29 8.39
N ALA A 376 11.34 11.69 8.81
CA ALA A 376 11.01 11.68 10.23
C ALA A 376 10.75 10.25 10.68
N ARG A 377 11.02 9.98 11.96
CA ARG A 377 10.37 8.85 12.64
C ARG A 377 8.86 8.94 12.40
N ASN A 378 8.30 7.93 11.74
CA ASN A 378 6.85 7.83 11.57
C ASN A 378 6.16 7.82 12.92
N TYR A 379 5.19 8.72 13.11
CA TYR A 379 4.32 8.68 14.28
C TYR A 379 3.18 7.71 14.02
N VAL A 380 3.01 6.72 14.89
CA VAL A 380 1.86 5.81 14.87
C VAL A 380 0.98 6.14 16.06
N GLY A 381 -0.28 6.49 15.80
CA GLY A 381 -1.25 6.81 16.83
C GLY A 381 -1.71 5.57 17.61
N SER A 382 -2.50 5.80 18.67
CA SER A 382 -3.35 4.75 19.21
C SER A 382 -4.37 4.30 18.16
N PHE A 383 -4.81 3.05 18.28
CA PHE A 383 -6.02 2.60 17.59
C PHE A 383 -7.23 3.44 18.03
N PHE A 384 -8.18 3.64 17.13
CA PHE A 384 -9.42 4.37 17.39
C PHE A 384 -10.63 3.68 16.75
N ASP A 385 -11.80 3.84 17.34
CA ASP A 385 -13.06 3.30 16.83
C ASP A 385 -13.92 4.42 16.26
N VAL A 386 -14.65 4.13 15.17
CA VAL A 386 -15.66 5.01 14.60
C VAL A 386 -17.02 4.58 15.11
N GLU A 387 -17.53 5.31 16.10
CA GLU A 387 -18.84 5.09 16.71
C GLU A 387 -20.01 5.48 15.79
N LYS A 388 -21.19 4.96 16.11
CA LYS A 388 -22.46 5.35 15.48
C LYS A 388 -22.78 6.82 15.73
N ALA A 389 -23.19 7.54 14.69
CA ALA A 389 -23.67 8.91 14.78
C ALA A 389 -25.05 9.00 15.46
N SER A 390 -25.47 10.21 15.85
CA SER A 390 -26.85 10.47 16.31
C SER A 390 -27.72 11.05 15.21
N ALA A 391 -28.74 10.29 14.80
CA ALA A 391 -29.80 10.78 13.91
C ALA A 391 -31.03 11.25 14.70
N VAL A 392 -31.88 12.06 14.06
CA VAL A 392 -33.24 12.42 14.49
C VAL A 392 -34.19 11.97 13.38
N ILE A 393 -35.33 11.38 13.73
CA ILE A 393 -36.34 10.91 12.76
C ILE A 393 -37.70 11.53 13.05
N THR A 394 -38.45 11.87 11.99
CA THR A 394 -39.84 12.30 12.05
C THR A 394 -40.74 11.30 11.32
N VAL A 395 -42.07 11.32 11.58
CA VAL A 395 -43.06 10.55 10.82
C VAL A 395 -44.39 11.30 10.76
N ASN A 396 -45.01 11.29 9.58
CA ASN A 396 -46.22 12.03 9.22
C ASN A 396 -47.15 11.13 8.41
N VAL A 397 -48.44 11.19 8.72
CA VAL A 397 -49.51 10.43 8.06
C VAL A 397 -50.84 11.18 8.25
N SER A 398 -51.81 10.97 7.37
CA SER A 398 -53.16 11.57 7.44
C SER A 398 -54.25 10.51 7.55
N ASP A 399 -55.39 10.89 8.12
CA ASP A 399 -56.60 10.06 8.16
C ASP A 399 -57.02 9.58 6.76
N SER A 400 -57.56 8.36 6.69
CA SER A 400 -57.83 7.65 5.43
C SER A 400 -59.10 6.79 5.54
N SER A 401 -59.33 5.90 4.58
CA SER A 401 -60.45 4.96 4.54
C SER A 401 -60.01 3.54 4.14
N VAL A 402 -60.83 2.54 4.44
CA VAL A 402 -60.56 1.15 4.06
C VAL A 402 -60.35 1.02 2.54
N ASN A 403 -59.38 0.19 2.14
CA ASN A 403 -58.97 -0.05 0.75
C ASN A 403 -58.38 1.18 0.02
N ASN A 404 -58.10 2.30 0.71
CA ASN A 404 -57.46 3.48 0.13
C ASN A 404 -55.93 3.51 0.40
N PRO A 405 -55.07 3.51 -0.64
CA PRO A 405 -53.63 3.66 -0.47
C PRO A 405 -53.30 4.97 0.26
N THR A 406 -52.52 4.86 1.33
CA THR A 406 -52.20 5.95 2.26
C THR A 406 -50.68 6.12 2.31
N SER A 407 -50.20 7.32 1.94
CA SER A 407 -48.79 7.67 2.05
C SER A 407 -48.42 7.98 3.50
N ILE A 408 -47.25 7.50 3.91
CA ILE A 408 -46.60 7.76 5.20
C ILE A 408 -45.21 8.30 4.88
N THR A 409 -44.89 9.49 5.36
CA THR A 409 -43.64 10.19 5.03
C THR A 409 -42.92 10.65 6.29
N GLY A 410 -41.63 10.92 6.18
CA GLY A 410 -40.86 11.53 7.26
C GLY A 410 -39.47 11.91 6.82
N THR A 411 -38.73 12.53 7.73
CA THR A 411 -37.34 12.93 7.51
C THR A 411 -36.41 12.22 8.48
N VAL A 412 -35.15 12.03 8.06
CA VAL A 412 -34.03 11.74 8.96
C VAL A 412 -32.97 12.84 8.81
N THR A 413 -32.53 13.39 9.94
CA THR A 413 -31.51 14.46 10.02
C THR A 413 -30.45 14.13 11.05
N ASP A 414 -29.33 14.85 11.07
CA ASP A 414 -28.39 14.87 12.19
C ASP A 414 -28.99 15.64 13.40
N SER A 415 -28.17 15.85 14.44
CA SER A 415 -28.52 16.67 15.61
C SER A 415 -28.56 18.19 15.37
N ASN A 416 -28.24 18.65 14.16
CA ASN A 416 -28.16 20.05 13.74
C ASN A 416 -29.19 20.39 12.64
N ASP A 417 -30.19 19.52 12.44
CA ASP A 417 -31.22 19.57 11.38
C ASP A 417 -30.69 19.43 9.92
N ASN A 418 -29.45 18.96 9.71
CA ASN A 418 -28.94 18.65 8.37
C ASN A 418 -29.55 17.33 7.84
N PRO A 419 -29.99 17.25 6.57
CA PRO A 419 -30.61 16.04 6.01
C PRO A 419 -29.61 14.90 5.82
N LEU A 420 -29.95 13.70 6.29
CA LEU A 420 -29.14 12.49 6.15
C LEU A 420 -29.68 11.58 5.04
N ALA A 421 -28.87 11.36 4.00
CA ALA A 421 -29.26 10.64 2.78
C ALA A 421 -28.88 9.17 2.79
N ASN A 422 -29.69 8.33 2.12
CA ASN A 422 -29.56 6.87 2.02
C ASN A 422 -29.66 6.10 3.35
N VAL A 423 -30.17 6.72 4.42
CA VAL A 423 -30.31 6.09 5.74
C VAL A 423 -31.42 5.04 5.69
N ASP A 424 -31.15 3.84 6.19
CA ASP A 424 -32.14 2.77 6.28
C ASP A 424 -33.23 3.08 7.33
N VAL A 425 -34.49 3.08 6.89
CA VAL A 425 -35.68 3.38 7.71
C VAL A 425 -36.67 2.22 7.66
N LYS A 426 -37.11 1.79 8.85
CA LYS A 426 -38.12 0.75 9.03
C LYS A 426 -39.38 1.36 9.60
N VAL A 427 -40.47 1.30 8.84
CA VAL A 427 -41.81 1.76 9.23
C VAL A 427 -42.69 0.55 9.56
N ILE A 428 -43.22 0.50 10.78
CA ILE A 428 -44.17 -0.54 11.22
C ILE A 428 -45.56 0.09 11.30
N VAL A 429 -46.55 -0.54 10.67
CA VAL A 429 -47.95 -0.12 10.69
C VAL A 429 -48.80 -1.33 11.11
N ASN A 430 -49.38 -1.31 12.32
CA ASN A 430 -50.25 -2.39 12.81
C ASN A 430 -49.62 -3.81 12.64
N ASN A 431 -48.34 -3.96 13.03
CA ASN A 431 -47.47 -5.14 12.87
C ASN A 431 -47.00 -5.48 11.44
N ASP A 432 -47.49 -4.81 10.40
CA ASP A 432 -46.92 -4.93 9.05
C ASP A 432 -45.65 -4.07 8.96
N ALA A 433 -44.52 -4.64 8.52
CA ALA A 433 -43.24 -3.93 8.44
C ALA A 433 -42.87 -3.57 6.99
N LEU A 434 -42.51 -2.32 6.77
CA LEU A 434 -42.12 -1.72 5.50
C LEU A 434 -40.72 -1.11 5.64
N ASN A 435 -39.78 -1.47 4.77
CA ASN A 435 -38.43 -0.90 4.75
C ASN A 435 -38.29 0.08 3.59
N THR A 436 -37.54 1.15 3.78
CA THR A 436 -37.25 2.19 2.78
C THR A 436 -35.94 2.91 3.14
N THR A 437 -35.39 3.72 2.25
CA THR A 437 -34.24 4.59 2.54
C THR A 437 -34.61 6.06 2.39
N THR A 438 -33.81 6.96 2.96
CA THR A 438 -33.95 8.40 2.73
C THR A 438 -33.33 8.86 1.40
N ASP A 439 -33.89 9.90 0.80
CA ASP A 439 -33.34 10.59 -0.37
C ASP A 439 -32.25 11.62 -0.02
N SER A 440 -31.77 12.37 -1.02
CA SER A 440 -30.76 13.42 -0.85
C SER A 440 -31.20 14.63 -0.01
N GLN A 441 -32.45 14.68 0.46
CA GLN A 441 -33.00 15.69 1.37
C GLN A 441 -33.48 15.05 2.69
N GLY A 442 -33.04 13.82 2.97
CA GLY A 442 -33.40 13.09 4.18
C GLY A 442 -34.84 12.57 4.19
N LEU A 443 -35.60 12.71 3.10
CA LEU A 443 -37.01 12.35 3.03
C LEU A 443 -37.16 10.85 2.74
N TYR A 444 -38.07 10.18 3.45
CA TYR A 444 -38.53 8.83 3.12
C TYR A 444 -40.06 8.81 2.91
N GLU A 445 -40.52 7.86 2.10
CA GLU A 445 -41.94 7.58 1.87
C GLU A 445 -42.20 6.06 1.84
N VAL A 446 -43.32 5.62 2.41
CA VAL A 446 -43.90 4.28 2.22
C VAL A 446 -45.42 4.37 2.03
N VAL A 447 -46.02 3.40 1.34
CA VAL A 447 -47.48 3.37 1.09
C VAL A 447 -48.11 2.17 1.79
N TYR A 448 -49.10 2.42 2.65
CA TYR A 448 -49.90 1.40 3.34
C TYR A 448 -51.35 1.42 2.87
N THR A 449 -51.99 0.25 2.69
CA THR A 449 -53.41 0.15 2.31
C THR A 449 -54.19 -0.58 3.40
N PRO A 450 -54.93 0.14 4.27
CA PRO A 450 -55.58 -0.46 5.42
C PRO A 450 -56.84 -1.24 5.03
N THR A 451 -56.97 -2.47 5.52
CA THR A 451 -58.09 -3.38 5.19
C THR A 451 -59.24 -3.35 6.21
N LYS A 452 -59.10 -2.59 7.31
CA LYS A 452 -60.05 -2.51 8.43
C LYS A 452 -60.14 -1.08 8.96
N THR A 453 -61.27 -0.74 9.59
CA THR A 453 -61.44 0.52 10.32
C THR A 453 -60.78 0.46 11.70
N GLY A 454 -60.15 1.54 12.12
CA GLY A 454 -59.57 1.70 13.45
C GLY A 454 -58.68 2.94 13.55
N ASN A 455 -58.13 3.20 14.73
CA ASN A 455 -56.96 4.07 14.85
C ASN A 455 -55.71 3.19 14.64
N TYR A 456 -54.87 3.55 13.68
CA TYR A 456 -53.65 2.84 13.34
C TYR A 456 -52.45 3.59 13.93
N GLU A 457 -51.59 2.88 14.65
CA GLU A 457 -50.29 3.37 15.09
C GLU A 457 -49.24 3.06 14.02
N VAL A 458 -48.38 4.06 13.77
CA VAL A 458 -47.26 4.04 12.83
C VAL A 458 -46.00 4.32 13.63
N THR A 459 -45.03 3.41 13.54
CA THR A 459 -43.74 3.52 14.23
C THR A 459 -42.62 3.50 13.19
N ALA A 460 -41.96 4.64 12.99
CA ALA A 460 -40.79 4.75 12.13
C ALA A 460 -39.51 4.67 12.96
N THR A 461 -38.56 3.85 12.53
CA THR A 461 -37.32 3.55 13.24
C THR A 461 -36.13 3.69 12.29
N VAL A 462 -35.09 4.40 12.72
CA VAL A 462 -33.77 4.36 12.05
C VAL A 462 -33.19 2.96 12.27
N ASN A 463 -32.99 2.23 11.16
CA ASN A 463 -32.58 0.82 11.10
C ASN A 463 -31.24 0.69 10.34
N ASP A 464 -30.39 1.71 10.46
CA ASP A 464 -29.11 1.83 9.78
C ASP A 464 -27.96 1.36 10.69
N GLU A 465 -26.88 0.83 10.11
CA GLU A 465 -25.71 0.39 10.89
C GLU A 465 -24.82 1.55 11.35
N ASN A 466 -24.94 2.73 10.74
CA ASN A 466 -24.07 3.88 11.02
C ASN A 466 -24.66 4.86 12.04
N TYR A 467 -25.94 4.71 12.38
CA TYR A 467 -26.67 5.63 13.26
C TYR A 467 -27.26 4.91 14.47
N ASN A 468 -27.31 5.62 15.60
CA ASN A 468 -27.99 5.15 16.80
C ASN A 468 -29.50 5.08 16.54
N SER A 469 -30.11 3.92 16.80
CA SER A 469 -31.52 3.71 16.48
C SER A 469 -32.42 4.66 17.27
N LYS A 470 -33.19 5.48 16.53
CA LYS A 470 -34.22 6.38 17.05
C LYS A 470 -35.58 5.99 16.49
N VAL A 471 -36.62 6.34 17.23
CA VAL A 471 -38.01 5.99 16.93
C VAL A 471 -38.87 7.24 16.98
N ALA A 472 -39.74 7.41 15.99
CA ALA A 472 -40.83 8.37 16.00
C ALA A 472 -42.16 7.63 15.79
N THR A 473 -43.24 8.12 16.42
CA THR A 473 -44.57 7.54 16.27
C THR A 473 -45.61 8.57 15.84
N ALA A 474 -46.58 8.12 15.05
CA ALA A 474 -47.77 8.87 14.68
C ALA A 474 -49.00 7.94 14.66
N THR A 475 -50.19 8.54 14.59
CA THR A 475 -51.45 7.78 14.49
C THR A 475 -52.36 8.39 13.44
N PHE A 476 -53.11 7.54 12.72
CA PHE A 476 -54.14 7.97 11.79
C PHE A 476 -55.41 7.10 11.90
N ASN A 477 -56.56 7.72 11.67
CA ASN A 477 -57.85 7.05 11.69
C ASN A 477 -58.17 6.50 10.30
N VAL A 478 -58.58 5.23 10.25
CA VAL A 478 -59.12 4.60 9.04
C VAL A 478 -60.63 4.50 9.18
N THR A 479 -61.31 5.30 8.36
CA THR A 479 -62.77 5.36 8.22
C THR A 479 -63.31 4.28 7.27
N LYS A 480 -64.63 4.16 7.15
CA LYS A 480 -65.23 3.14 6.28
C LYS A 480 -65.01 3.47 4.80
N ALA A 481 -64.82 2.44 3.98
CA ALA A 481 -64.93 2.60 2.54
C ALA A 481 -66.39 2.92 2.17
N ASP A 482 -66.61 3.95 1.36
CA ASP A 482 -67.92 4.20 0.75
C ASP A 482 -68.27 3.08 -0.24
N THR A 483 -69.57 2.87 -0.47
CA THR A 483 -70.03 1.82 -1.40
C THR A 483 -71.10 2.30 -2.37
N THR A 484 -71.16 1.66 -3.54
CA THR A 484 -72.23 1.81 -4.53
C THR A 484 -72.95 0.48 -4.69
N THR A 485 -74.28 0.48 -4.48
CA THR A 485 -75.14 -0.68 -4.78
C THR A 485 -75.86 -0.45 -6.11
N THR A 486 -75.74 -1.39 -7.04
CA THR A 486 -76.52 -1.48 -8.28
C THR A 486 -77.42 -2.71 -8.26
N ILE A 487 -78.39 -2.77 -9.18
CA ILE A 487 -79.28 -3.92 -9.35
C ILE A 487 -79.52 -4.14 -10.84
N ASN A 488 -79.50 -5.39 -11.29
CA ASN A 488 -79.71 -5.73 -12.69
C ASN A 488 -81.21 -5.69 -13.06
N PRO A 489 -81.59 -5.33 -14.30
CA PRO A 489 -82.94 -5.53 -14.81
C PRO A 489 -83.36 -7.02 -14.75
N VAL A 490 -84.66 -7.28 -14.66
CA VAL A 490 -85.22 -8.63 -14.46
C VAL A 490 -86.27 -8.93 -15.52
N ILE A 491 -86.09 -10.04 -16.24
CA ILE A 491 -86.97 -10.47 -17.34
C ILE A 491 -87.69 -11.76 -16.93
N ILE A 492 -89.03 -11.72 -16.93
CA ILE A 492 -89.90 -12.87 -16.71
C ILE A 492 -90.06 -13.61 -18.05
N ALA A 493 -89.36 -14.73 -18.20
CA ALA A 493 -89.34 -15.51 -19.44
C ALA A 493 -90.32 -16.70 -19.39
N THR A 494 -89.87 -17.87 -18.92
CA THR A 494 -90.60 -19.14 -18.89
C THR A 494 -91.04 -19.57 -17.49
N SER A 495 -90.57 -18.89 -16.44
CA SER A 495 -91.02 -19.04 -15.05
C SER A 495 -91.30 -17.67 -14.43
N TYR A 496 -92.19 -17.65 -13.44
CA TYR A 496 -92.41 -16.51 -12.55
C TYR A 496 -91.31 -16.37 -11.48
N ASP A 497 -90.57 -17.44 -11.20
CA ASP A 497 -89.45 -17.48 -10.26
C ASP A 497 -88.18 -16.98 -10.94
N VAL A 498 -87.61 -15.88 -10.43
CA VAL A 498 -86.44 -15.22 -11.01
C VAL A 498 -85.46 -14.75 -9.93
N ASN A 499 -84.18 -14.66 -10.30
CA ASN A 499 -83.13 -14.18 -9.41
C ASN A 499 -83.01 -12.65 -9.48
N LEU A 500 -83.26 -11.98 -8.36
CA LEU A 500 -82.92 -10.58 -8.14
C LEU A 500 -81.43 -10.49 -7.77
N THR A 501 -80.62 -9.91 -8.65
CA THR A 501 -79.16 -9.76 -8.44
C THR A 501 -78.80 -8.29 -8.19
N ALA A 502 -78.18 -8.04 -7.04
CA ALA A 502 -77.58 -6.76 -6.69
C ALA A 502 -76.05 -6.87 -6.65
N ASN A 503 -75.36 -5.85 -7.17
CA ASN A 503 -73.91 -5.77 -7.16
C ASN A 503 -73.48 -4.58 -6.28
N VAL A 504 -72.55 -4.80 -5.35
CA VAL A 504 -72.06 -3.85 -4.35
C VAL A 504 -70.56 -3.72 -4.52
N VAL A 505 -70.09 -2.51 -4.84
CA VAL A 505 -68.67 -2.18 -4.98
C VAL A 505 -68.27 -1.06 -4.02
N ASP A 506 -66.98 -0.96 -3.70
CA ASP A 506 -66.42 0.16 -2.93
C ASP A 506 -66.13 1.40 -3.81
N SER A 507 -65.59 2.46 -3.20
CA SER A 507 -65.21 3.71 -3.88
C SER A 507 -64.13 3.53 -4.95
N ASN A 508 -63.32 2.46 -4.85
CA ASN A 508 -62.29 2.09 -5.82
C ASN A 508 -62.79 1.02 -6.82
N ASN A 509 -64.12 0.80 -6.85
CA ASN A 509 -64.82 -0.16 -7.71
C ASN A 509 -64.45 -1.64 -7.46
N ASN A 510 -63.91 -1.99 -6.29
CA ASN A 510 -63.65 -3.38 -5.90
C ASN A 510 -64.94 -4.07 -5.41
N PRO A 511 -65.11 -5.38 -5.62
CA PRO A 511 -66.26 -6.13 -5.11
C PRO A 511 -66.28 -6.17 -3.57
N VAL A 512 -67.41 -5.79 -2.97
CA VAL A 512 -67.56 -5.79 -1.50
C VAL A 512 -67.71 -7.21 -0.98
N THR A 513 -66.77 -7.63 -0.12
CA THR A 513 -66.62 -9.02 0.32
C THR A 513 -67.48 -9.45 1.52
N SER A 514 -68.34 -8.56 2.05
CA SER A 514 -69.10 -8.84 3.27
C SER A 514 -70.34 -7.96 3.44
N GLY A 515 -71.20 -8.33 4.40
CA GLY A 515 -72.41 -7.58 4.75
C GLY A 515 -73.68 -8.19 4.17
N LYS A 516 -74.77 -7.42 4.12
CA LYS A 516 -76.11 -7.91 3.75
C LYS A 516 -76.84 -6.94 2.83
N VAL A 517 -77.56 -7.49 1.85
CA VAL A 517 -78.53 -6.78 1.02
C VAL A 517 -79.95 -7.20 1.41
N VAL A 518 -80.87 -6.23 1.42
CA VAL A 518 -82.32 -6.46 1.41
C VAL A 518 -82.89 -5.95 0.10
N PHE A 519 -83.74 -6.76 -0.53
CA PHE A 519 -84.47 -6.38 -1.75
C PHE A 519 -85.82 -5.77 -1.41
N LYS A 520 -86.31 -4.87 -2.27
CA LYS A 520 -87.62 -4.23 -2.19
C LYS A 520 -88.34 -4.36 -3.52
N VAL A 521 -89.57 -4.86 -3.50
CA VAL A 521 -90.47 -4.89 -4.66
C VAL A 521 -91.60 -3.89 -4.42
N ASN A 522 -91.85 -3.02 -5.41
CA ASN A 522 -92.77 -1.88 -5.32
C ASN A 522 -92.56 -1.04 -4.04
N GLY A 523 -91.29 -0.86 -3.66
CA GLY A 523 -90.86 -0.12 -2.46
C GLY A 523 -91.00 -0.87 -1.12
N LYS A 524 -91.66 -2.03 -1.09
CA LYS A 524 -91.83 -2.86 0.11
C LYS A 524 -90.70 -3.88 0.22
N THR A 525 -90.07 -4.00 1.39
CA THR A 525 -89.01 -5.00 1.62
C THR A 525 -89.56 -6.42 1.51
N VAL A 526 -88.86 -7.29 0.78
CA VAL A 526 -89.22 -8.71 0.61
C VAL A 526 -89.07 -9.46 1.93
N LYS A 527 -89.99 -10.39 2.19
CA LYS A 527 -90.15 -11.11 3.45
C LYS A 527 -90.37 -12.60 3.21
N ASP A 528 -90.03 -13.42 4.19
CA ASP A 528 -90.39 -14.83 4.24
C ASP A 528 -91.88 -15.05 4.58
N GLU A 529 -92.33 -16.30 4.50
CA GLU A 529 -93.71 -16.73 4.80
C GLU A 529 -94.18 -16.35 6.22
N ASN A 530 -93.24 -16.16 7.16
CA ASN A 530 -93.51 -15.74 8.54
C ASN A 530 -93.49 -14.21 8.71
N GLY A 531 -93.37 -13.46 7.60
CA GLY A 531 -93.38 -12.00 7.59
C GLY A 531 -92.07 -11.34 8.07
N LYS A 532 -90.98 -12.09 8.19
CA LYS A 532 -89.66 -11.61 8.60
C LYS A 532 -88.83 -11.21 7.37
N VAL A 533 -88.00 -10.18 7.49
CA VAL A 533 -87.19 -9.65 6.38
C VAL A 533 -86.12 -10.65 5.94
N ILE A 534 -86.05 -10.91 4.64
CA ILE A 534 -84.98 -11.73 4.04
C ILE A 534 -83.72 -10.88 3.88
N TYR A 535 -82.60 -11.36 4.41
CA TYR A 535 -81.28 -10.74 4.27
C TYR A 535 -80.36 -11.69 3.51
N ILE A 536 -79.91 -11.28 2.32
CA ILE A 536 -78.92 -12.02 1.54
C ILE A 536 -77.53 -11.53 1.92
N LYS A 537 -76.58 -12.44 2.12
CA LYS A 537 -75.16 -12.08 2.31
C LYS A 537 -74.57 -11.59 0.99
N VAL A 538 -73.74 -10.56 1.02
CA VAL A 538 -72.89 -10.24 -0.13
C VAL A 538 -71.70 -11.21 -0.14
N ASN A 539 -71.52 -11.91 -1.26
CA ASN A 539 -70.35 -12.73 -1.56
C ASN A 539 -69.71 -12.16 -2.84
N ASP A 540 -68.43 -11.79 -2.75
CA ASP A 540 -67.64 -11.24 -3.88
C ASP A 540 -68.40 -10.16 -4.68
N GLY A 541 -68.86 -9.12 -3.97
CA GLY A 541 -69.62 -8.02 -4.53
C GLY A 541 -71.07 -8.36 -4.94
N THR A 542 -71.49 -9.62 -4.96
CA THR A 542 -72.83 -10.03 -5.43
C THR A 542 -73.76 -10.48 -4.30
N ALA A 543 -75.05 -10.17 -4.44
CA ALA A 543 -76.13 -10.71 -3.61
C ALA A 543 -77.30 -11.13 -4.50
N VAL A 544 -77.75 -12.37 -4.36
CA VAL A 544 -78.82 -12.97 -5.18
C VAL A 544 -79.99 -13.45 -4.33
N LEU A 545 -81.21 -13.07 -4.68
CA LEU A 545 -82.47 -13.55 -4.07
C LEU A 545 -83.38 -14.15 -5.15
N SER A 546 -83.74 -15.42 -5.02
CA SER A 546 -84.87 -15.96 -5.81
C SER A 546 -86.20 -15.36 -5.32
N HIS A 547 -87.03 -14.90 -6.24
CA HIS A 547 -88.32 -14.30 -5.96
C HIS A 547 -89.35 -14.60 -7.05
N SER A 548 -90.55 -15.02 -6.63
CA SER A 548 -91.69 -15.29 -7.49
C SER A 548 -92.52 -14.02 -7.71
N PHE A 549 -92.64 -13.57 -8.96
CA PHE A 549 -93.61 -12.51 -9.33
C PHE A 549 -94.98 -13.08 -9.68
N THR A 550 -96.03 -12.26 -9.70
CA THR A 550 -97.33 -12.65 -10.25
C THR A 550 -97.56 -12.02 -11.62
N GLN A 551 -98.48 -12.55 -12.44
CA GLN A 551 -98.93 -11.85 -13.66
C GLN A 551 -99.50 -10.45 -13.32
N ASP A 552 -100.08 -10.31 -12.14
CA ASP A 552 -100.59 -9.05 -11.58
C ASP A 552 -99.48 -8.02 -11.26
N ASP A 553 -98.23 -8.45 -11.09
CA ASP A 553 -97.04 -7.59 -10.94
C ASP A 553 -96.47 -7.17 -12.30
N ILE A 554 -96.49 -8.08 -13.29
CA ILE A 554 -96.08 -7.80 -14.67
C ILE A 554 -97.03 -6.77 -15.29
N ASP A 555 -98.34 -6.98 -15.18
CA ASP A 555 -99.38 -6.11 -15.74
C ASP A 555 -99.39 -4.70 -15.11
N LYS A 556 -98.73 -4.54 -13.94
CA LYS A 556 -98.58 -3.26 -13.23
C LYS A 556 -97.16 -2.68 -13.31
N ASN A 557 -96.27 -3.28 -14.09
CA ASN A 557 -94.87 -2.88 -14.24
C ASN A 557 -94.14 -2.73 -12.89
N ALA A 558 -94.02 -3.83 -12.15
CA ALA A 558 -93.43 -3.83 -10.82
C ALA A 558 -91.97 -3.34 -10.81
N SER A 559 -91.63 -2.53 -9.81
CA SER A 559 -90.30 -1.95 -9.60
C SER A 559 -89.50 -2.68 -8.54
N ILE A 560 -88.19 -2.81 -8.73
CA ILE A 560 -87.26 -3.49 -7.80
C ILE A 560 -86.15 -2.53 -7.39
N SER A 561 -85.72 -2.57 -6.13
CA SER A 561 -84.43 -1.98 -5.71
C SER A 561 -83.76 -2.79 -4.58
N ALA A 562 -82.45 -2.60 -4.43
CA ALA A 562 -81.63 -3.23 -3.41
C ALA A 562 -81.07 -2.20 -2.42
N SER A 563 -80.89 -2.59 -1.16
CA SER A 563 -80.34 -1.74 -0.10
C SER A 563 -79.32 -2.54 0.70
N TYR A 564 -78.07 -2.09 0.70
CA TYR A 564 -76.93 -2.71 1.37
C TYR A 564 -76.73 -2.11 2.77
N SER A 565 -76.62 -2.97 3.78
CA SER A 565 -76.60 -2.58 5.20
C SER A 565 -75.30 -1.89 5.67
N GLY A 566 -74.23 -1.94 4.87
CA GLY A 566 -72.87 -1.71 5.38
C GLY A 566 -72.39 -2.82 6.31
N THR A 567 -71.16 -2.68 6.81
CA THR A 567 -70.52 -3.53 7.82
C THR A 567 -69.72 -2.67 8.82
N THR A 568 -68.74 -3.25 9.52
CA THR A 568 -67.69 -2.51 10.20
C THR A 568 -66.85 -1.69 9.22
N ASN A 569 -66.46 -2.29 8.08
CA ASN A 569 -65.46 -1.74 7.17
C ASN A 569 -66.07 -0.93 6.01
N TYR A 570 -67.32 -1.23 5.64
CA TYR A 570 -68.00 -0.65 4.48
C TYR A 570 -69.22 0.19 4.90
N ALA A 571 -69.43 1.34 4.27
CA ALA A 571 -70.63 2.16 4.43
C ALA A 571 -71.85 1.52 3.77
N SER A 572 -73.05 1.89 4.22
CA SER A 572 -74.33 1.44 3.64
C SER A 572 -74.70 2.22 2.37
N SER A 573 -75.26 1.55 1.36
CA SER A 573 -75.69 2.16 0.10
C SER A 573 -77.00 1.57 -0.41
N THR A 574 -77.59 2.14 -1.46
CA THR A 574 -78.90 1.71 -1.98
C THR A 574 -79.00 2.01 -3.48
N SER A 575 -79.57 1.08 -4.25
CA SER A 575 -79.67 1.20 -5.69
C SER A 575 -80.78 2.15 -6.14
N SER A 576 -80.60 2.68 -7.35
CA SER A 576 -81.72 3.12 -8.19
C SER A 576 -82.75 1.98 -8.38
N LYS A 577 -83.97 2.35 -8.76
CA LYS A 577 -85.01 1.37 -9.10
C LYS A 577 -84.83 0.87 -10.54
N VAL A 578 -85.05 -0.42 -10.74
CA VAL A 578 -85.30 -1.04 -12.05
C VAL A 578 -86.75 -1.54 -12.12
N PHE A 579 -87.17 -2.03 -13.28
CA PHE A 579 -88.50 -2.57 -13.54
C PHE A 579 -88.41 -4.02 -14.06
N ILE A 580 -89.53 -4.75 -14.07
CA ILE A 580 -89.63 -6.09 -14.67
C ILE A 580 -90.20 -6.06 -16.09
N GLU A 581 -89.70 -6.95 -16.94
CA GLU A 581 -90.14 -7.11 -18.34
C GLU A 581 -90.66 -8.54 -18.59
N LYS A 582 -91.45 -8.78 -19.64
CA LYS A 582 -91.99 -10.10 -20.01
C LYS A 582 -91.57 -10.50 -21.43
N ALA A 583 -91.15 -11.75 -21.61
CA ALA A 583 -90.81 -12.33 -22.91
C ALA A 583 -92.04 -12.80 -23.72
N ASP A 584 -91.87 -12.97 -25.03
CA ASP A 584 -92.85 -13.59 -25.94
C ASP A 584 -92.47 -15.06 -26.19
N ASN A 585 -93.39 -16.00 -25.88
CA ASN A 585 -93.13 -17.44 -25.94
C ASN A 585 -94.22 -18.19 -26.73
N ASN A 586 -93.82 -18.93 -27.76
CA ASN A 586 -94.72 -19.64 -28.69
C ASN A 586 -94.44 -21.15 -28.70
N VAL A 587 -95.45 -22.00 -28.40
CA VAL A 587 -95.27 -23.45 -28.22
C VAL A 587 -95.64 -24.29 -29.44
N LEU A 588 -94.90 -25.39 -29.62
CA LEU A 588 -95.18 -26.49 -30.55
C LEU A 588 -96.06 -27.54 -29.87
N MET A 589 -96.94 -28.21 -30.62
CA MET A 589 -97.76 -29.32 -30.13
C MET A 589 -97.70 -30.52 -31.07
N THR A 590 -97.41 -31.70 -30.52
CA THR A 590 -97.46 -32.99 -31.22
C THR A 590 -98.46 -33.88 -30.50
N LEU A 591 -99.46 -34.38 -31.24
CA LEU A 591 -100.47 -35.30 -30.72
C LEU A 591 -100.23 -36.62 -31.42
N ASP A 592 -99.98 -37.66 -30.65
CA ASP A 592 -99.70 -38.97 -31.20
C ASP A 592 -100.96 -39.75 -31.46
N ASP A 593 -100.77 -40.66 -32.39
CA ASP A 593 -101.56 -41.83 -32.48
C ASP A 593 -101.51 -42.54 -31.06
N VAL A 594 -102.65 -42.68 -30.35
CA VAL A 594 -102.90 -43.00 -28.90
C VAL A 594 -102.97 -44.44 -28.32
N THR A 595 -102.68 -44.58 -27.01
CA THR A 595 -102.89 -45.79 -26.15
C THR A 595 -104.32 -46.43 -26.14
N ALA A 596 -104.40 -47.74 -25.84
CA ALA A 596 -105.58 -48.55 -25.41
C ALA A 596 -106.79 -48.76 -26.37
N GLU A 597 -107.74 -49.65 -26.03
CA GLU A 597 -108.95 -49.95 -26.86
C GLU A 597 -110.25 -50.36 -26.08
N ALA A 598 -110.99 -51.41 -26.48
CA ALA A 598 -112.43 -51.56 -26.20
C ALA A 598 -112.83 -51.78 -24.73
N GLY A 599 -113.25 -50.70 -24.07
CA GLY A 599 -113.63 -50.67 -22.65
C GLY A 599 -112.46 -50.41 -21.72
N GLU A 600 -111.24 -50.31 -22.23
CA GLU A 600 -110.10 -49.75 -21.50
C GLU A 600 -110.20 -48.22 -21.44
N VAL A 601 -109.42 -47.65 -20.53
CA VAL A 601 -109.15 -46.21 -20.49
C VAL A 601 -108.11 -45.90 -21.56
N ILE A 602 -108.50 -45.17 -22.61
CA ILE A 602 -107.51 -44.56 -23.50
C ILE A 602 -106.96 -43.31 -22.85
N THR A 603 -105.71 -42.99 -23.14
CA THR A 603 -105.05 -41.78 -22.64
C THR A 603 -104.51 -40.96 -23.81
N PRO A 604 -105.40 -40.25 -24.55
CA PRO A 604 -105.08 -39.08 -25.35
C PRO A 604 -103.96 -38.24 -24.75
N THR A 605 -102.80 -38.30 -25.41
CA THR A 605 -101.53 -37.75 -24.97
C THR A 605 -101.06 -36.73 -26.01
N VAL A 606 -100.91 -35.47 -25.61
CA VAL A 606 -100.30 -34.43 -26.46
C VAL A 606 -99.04 -33.90 -25.78
N ALA A 607 -97.93 -33.91 -26.51
CA ALA A 607 -96.72 -33.22 -26.13
C ALA A 607 -96.85 -31.73 -26.49
N VAL A 608 -96.44 -30.86 -25.56
CA VAL A 608 -96.37 -29.40 -25.70
C VAL A 608 -94.94 -28.98 -25.36
N LYS A 609 -94.23 -28.40 -26.33
CA LYS A 609 -92.81 -28.07 -26.21
C LYS A 609 -92.52 -26.61 -26.55
N TYR A 610 -91.47 -26.07 -25.94
CA TYR A 610 -90.92 -24.74 -26.23
C TYR A 610 -89.40 -24.85 -26.35
N ASN A 611 -88.86 -24.52 -27.53
CA ASN A 611 -87.43 -24.69 -27.85
C ASN A 611 -86.95 -26.11 -27.51
N ASP A 612 -87.69 -27.11 -27.98
CA ASP A 612 -87.55 -28.56 -27.75
C ASP A 612 -87.67 -29.07 -26.30
N GLU A 613 -87.66 -28.19 -25.29
CA GLU A 613 -87.93 -28.52 -23.89
C GLU A 613 -89.43 -28.70 -23.60
N ASN A 614 -89.73 -29.47 -22.55
CA ASN A 614 -91.08 -29.77 -22.08
C ASN A 614 -91.75 -28.55 -21.40
N VAL A 615 -93.01 -28.23 -21.76
CA VAL A 615 -93.74 -27.08 -21.20
C VAL A 615 -94.71 -27.50 -20.11
N ASP A 616 -94.44 -27.11 -18.87
CA ASP A 616 -95.29 -27.45 -17.73
C ASP A 616 -96.35 -26.38 -17.41
N GLY A 617 -97.51 -26.85 -16.99
CA GLY A 617 -98.66 -26.03 -16.64
C GLY A 617 -99.45 -25.49 -17.84
N GLY A 618 -100.60 -24.91 -17.54
CA GLY A 618 -101.62 -24.60 -18.56
C GLY A 618 -102.53 -25.80 -18.82
N LYS A 619 -103.44 -25.64 -19.79
CA LYS A 619 -104.56 -26.56 -20.02
C LYS A 619 -104.76 -26.89 -21.48
N VAL A 620 -104.99 -28.18 -21.73
CA VAL A 620 -105.40 -28.75 -23.01
C VAL A 620 -106.86 -29.22 -22.96
N VAL A 621 -107.60 -29.01 -24.04
CA VAL A 621 -108.88 -29.69 -24.29
C VAL A 621 -108.79 -30.64 -25.46
N PHE A 622 -109.12 -31.92 -25.23
CA PHE A 622 -109.16 -32.96 -26.25
C PHE A 622 -110.54 -33.06 -26.92
N LYS A 623 -110.59 -33.54 -28.15
CA LYS A 623 -111.81 -33.69 -28.96
C LYS A 623 -111.72 -34.93 -29.85
N ILE A 624 -112.78 -35.74 -29.90
CA ILE A 624 -112.91 -36.85 -30.86
C ILE A 624 -113.91 -36.46 -31.95
N ASN A 625 -113.51 -36.62 -33.22
CA ASN A 625 -114.23 -36.16 -34.41
C ASN A 625 -114.72 -34.70 -34.28
N GLY A 626 -113.86 -33.82 -33.74
CA GLY A 626 -114.14 -32.39 -33.54
C GLY A 626 -115.05 -32.04 -32.35
N LYS A 627 -115.66 -33.02 -31.67
CA LYS A 627 -116.45 -32.80 -30.44
C LYS A 627 -115.56 -32.94 -29.22
N THR A 628 -115.50 -31.91 -28.38
CA THR A 628 -114.72 -31.91 -27.14
C THR A 628 -115.10 -33.09 -26.25
N ILE A 629 -114.10 -33.82 -25.74
CA ILE A 629 -114.30 -34.90 -24.78
C ILE A 629 -114.90 -34.31 -23.50
N LYS A 630 -115.82 -35.07 -22.91
CA LYS A 630 -116.60 -34.68 -21.74
C LYS A 630 -116.68 -35.83 -20.75
N ASP A 631 -116.79 -35.50 -19.48
CA ASP A 631 -117.10 -36.45 -18.43
C ASP A 631 -118.56 -36.93 -18.53
N ASP A 632 -118.92 -37.94 -17.72
CA ASP A 632 -120.26 -38.54 -17.66
C ASP A 632 -121.36 -37.54 -17.24
N THR A 633 -121.00 -36.36 -16.72
CA THR A 633 -121.93 -35.26 -16.41
C THR A 633 -122.13 -34.28 -17.57
N GLY A 634 -121.38 -34.45 -18.66
CA GLY A 634 -121.42 -33.61 -19.85
C GLY A 634 -120.59 -32.33 -19.75
N LYS A 635 -119.69 -32.22 -18.77
CA LYS A 635 -118.77 -31.08 -18.61
C LYS A 635 -117.45 -31.36 -19.37
N VAL A 636 -116.82 -30.31 -19.89
CA VAL A 636 -115.56 -30.42 -20.66
C VAL A 636 -114.42 -30.85 -19.75
N ILE A 637 -113.71 -31.90 -20.16
CA ILE A 637 -112.46 -32.32 -19.52
C ILE A 637 -111.35 -31.39 -20.00
N TYR A 638 -110.61 -30.82 -19.03
CA TYR A 638 -109.37 -30.09 -19.27
C TYR A 638 -108.23 -30.92 -18.72
N ALA A 639 -107.36 -31.41 -19.60
CA ALA A 639 -106.07 -31.95 -19.21
C ALA A 639 -105.17 -30.79 -18.77
N ASN A 640 -104.44 -30.93 -17.67
CA ASN A 640 -103.32 -30.04 -17.37
C ASN A 640 -102.08 -30.58 -18.13
N VAL A 641 -101.17 -29.70 -18.53
CA VAL A 641 -99.86 -30.15 -19.05
C VAL A 641 -98.90 -30.33 -17.88
N ILE A 642 -98.25 -31.49 -17.80
CA ILE A 642 -97.33 -31.92 -16.72
C ILE A 642 -96.20 -32.74 -17.37
N ASP A 643 -94.93 -32.43 -17.09
CA ASP A 643 -93.76 -32.91 -17.84
C ASP A 643 -93.93 -32.78 -19.36
N GLY A 644 -94.30 -31.57 -19.81
CA GLY A 644 -94.55 -31.25 -21.22
C GLY A 644 -95.70 -32.02 -21.86
N VAL A 645 -96.44 -32.84 -21.11
CA VAL A 645 -97.46 -33.74 -21.64
C VAL A 645 -98.81 -33.44 -21.00
N ALA A 646 -99.83 -33.23 -21.83
CA ALA A 646 -101.22 -33.29 -21.37
C ALA A 646 -101.81 -34.64 -21.72
N THR A 647 -102.28 -35.35 -20.69
CA THR A 647 -103.04 -36.60 -20.80
C THR A 647 -104.52 -36.37 -20.47
N CYS A 648 -105.41 -37.03 -21.20
CA CYS A 648 -106.83 -37.09 -20.89
C CYS A 648 -107.26 -38.55 -20.84
N GLU A 649 -107.26 -39.15 -19.65
CA GLU A 649 -107.94 -40.43 -19.44
C GLU A 649 -109.40 -40.31 -19.88
N TYR A 650 -109.79 -41.19 -20.80
CA TYR A 650 -111.15 -41.30 -21.31
C TYR A 650 -111.45 -42.77 -21.51
N THR A 651 -112.29 -43.33 -20.63
CA THR A 651 -112.82 -44.69 -20.81
C THR A 651 -113.51 -44.76 -22.16
N LEU A 652 -112.98 -45.58 -23.08
CA LEU A 652 -113.73 -45.86 -24.29
C LEU A 652 -115.01 -46.56 -23.89
N PRO A 653 -116.19 -46.13 -24.41
CA PRO A 653 -117.41 -46.88 -24.19
C PRO A 653 -117.16 -48.35 -24.54
N ALA A 654 -117.58 -49.31 -23.72
CA ALA A 654 -117.41 -50.73 -24.05
C ALA A 654 -118.22 -51.18 -25.30
N THR A 655 -118.96 -50.25 -25.92
CA THR A 655 -119.63 -50.37 -27.23
C THR A 655 -118.81 -49.77 -28.40
N MET A 656 -117.71 -49.08 -28.10
CA MET A 656 -116.66 -48.68 -29.05
C MET A 656 -116.07 -49.95 -29.65
N LYS A 657 -115.86 -49.93 -30.95
CA LYS A 657 -115.33 -51.07 -31.70
C LYS A 657 -113.87 -50.76 -32.03
N ALA A 658 -113.03 -51.78 -32.00
CA ALA A 658 -111.70 -51.81 -32.61
C ALA A 658 -111.74 -51.26 -34.05
N LYS A 659 -111.50 -49.95 -34.18
CA LYS A 659 -111.36 -49.18 -35.42
C LYS A 659 -110.99 -47.73 -35.12
N ASN A 660 -110.41 -47.06 -36.11
CA ASN A 660 -109.86 -45.71 -36.00
C ASN A 660 -110.95 -44.61 -35.90
N TYR A 661 -110.60 -43.50 -35.22
CA TYR A 661 -111.39 -42.26 -35.05
C TYR A 661 -110.40 -41.08 -35.06
N THR A 662 -110.82 -39.86 -35.41
CA THR A 662 -109.92 -38.68 -35.39
C THR A 662 -109.90 -38.03 -34.01
N LEU A 663 -108.70 -37.82 -33.47
CA LEU A 663 -108.44 -37.12 -32.21
C LEU A 663 -107.89 -35.70 -32.47
N SER A 664 -108.03 -34.77 -31.52
CA SER A 664 -107.44 -33.42 -31.57
C SER A 664 -107.31 -32.75 -30.19
N ALA A 665 -106.38 -31.82 -30.03
CA ALA A 665 -106.03 -31.17 -28.75
C ALA A 665 -105.73 -29.67 -28.91
N VAL A 666 -106.09 -28.81 -27.94
CA VAL A 666 -105.88 -27.34 -27.96
C VAL A 666 -105.31 -26.83 -26.63
N PHE A 667 -104.15 -26.16 -26.62
CA PHE A 667 -103.43 -25.68 -25.43
C PHE A 667 -103.65 -24.19 -25.09
N THR A 668 -103.57 -23.84 -23.79
CA THR A 668 -103.63 -22.47 -23.25
C THR A 668 -102.83 -22.33 -21.93
N ASN A 669 -102.07 -21.24 -21.76
CA ASN A 669 -101.30 -20.88 -20.55
C ASN A 669 -101.25 -19.34 -20.42
N SER A 670 -100.69 -18.78 -19.33
CA SER A 670 -100.47 -17.34 -19.13
C SER A 670 -99.06 -16.85 -19.48
N LEU A 671 -98.05 -17.73 -19.47
CA LEU A 671 -96.67 -17.45 -19.91
C LEU A 671 -96.42 -17.78 -21.39
N TYR A 672 -97.35 -18.47 -22.06
CA TYR A 672 -97.21 -18.98 -23.43
C TYR A 672 -98.45 -18.76 -24.27
N ASN A 673 -98.26 -18.60 -25.59
CA ASN A 673 -99.32 -18.41 -26.59
C ASN A 673 -100.09 -19.74 -26.90
N ARG A 674 -101.20 -19.64 -27.66
CA ARG A 674 -102.26 -20.67 -27.79
C ARG A 674 -102.18 -21.50 -29.10
N THR A 675 -102.18 -22.84 -29.02
CA THR A 675 -101.89 -23.78 -30.15
C THR A 675 -102.89 -24.98 -30.26
N GLU A 676 -102.91 -25.77 -31.36
CA GLU A 676 -103.79 -26.95 -31.61
C GLU A 676 -103.16 -28.09 -32.49
N ALA A 677 -103.47 -29.39 -32.25
CA ALA A 677 -102.92 -30.62 -32.92
C ALA A 677 -103.96 -31.81 -33.13
N LYS A 678 -103.67 -32.93 -33.86
CA LYS A 678 -104.63 -34.02 -34.33
C LYS A 678 -104.04 -35.48 -34.59
N ALA A 679 -104.71 -36.65 -34.28
CA ALA A 679 -104.16 -38.09 -34.40
C ALA A 679 -105.03 -39.44 -34.20
N THR A 680 -104.39 -40.67 -33.92
CA THR A 680 -104.79 -42.18 -33.83
C THR A 680 -104.22 -43.31 -32.77
N LEU A 681 -103.12 -44.21 -32.86
CA LEU A 681 -102.54 -45.28 -31.82
C LEU A 681 -100.94 -45.53 -31.27
N GLU A 682 -100.45 -45.66 -29.91
CA GLU A 682 -99.14 -46.26 -29.16
C GLU A 682 -98.35 -45.75 -27.74
N VAL A 683 -97.09 -46.19 -27.18
CA VAL A 683 -96.47 -46.19 -25.67
C VAL A 683 -94.85 -46.23 -25.18
N VAL A 684 -94.29 -46.02 -23.86
CA VAL A 684 -92.95 -46.48 -23.02
C VAL A 684 -92.38 -45.84 -21.56
N GLU A 685 -91.11 -46.07 -20.91
CA GLU A 685 -90.53 -45.88 -19.41
C GLU A 685 -88.95 -45.48 -18.96
N SER A 686 -88.41 -45.32 -17.63
CA SER A 686 -86.95 -44.91 -17.10
C SER A 686 -86.34 -45.01 -15.53
N ASN A 687 -85.02 -44.66 -15.07
CA ASN A 687 -84.33 -44.68 -13.61
C ASN A 687 -82.84 -44.04 -13.14
N ALA A 688 -82.21 -44.07 -11.86
CA ALA A 688 -80.89 -43.34 -11.29
C ALA A 688 -79.97 -43.73 -9.92
N VAL A 689 -78.80 -43.06 -9.43
CA VAL A 689 -77.76 -43.40 -8.23
C VAL A 689 -76.67 -42.34 -7.52
N THR A 690 -75.71 -42.61 -6.48
CA THR A 690 -74.70 -41.70 -5.58
C THR A 690 -73.26 -42.29 -4.96
N ASN A 691 -72.22 -41.90 -4.05
CA ASN A 691 -71.59 -40.91 -2.95
C ASN A 691 -69.98 -41.16 -2.48
N LEU A 692 -68.97 -40.73 -1.54
CA LEU A 692 -68.40 -39.84 -0.32
C LEU A 692 -66.73 -39.88 -0.04
N SER A 693 -65.70 -39.48 0.89
CA SER A 693 -65.14 -38.78 2.24
C SER A 693 -63.48 -38.55 2.39
N GLY A 694 -62.46 -38.10 3.34
CA GLY A 694 -62.00 -37.46 4.74
C GLY A 694 -60.37 -37.35 5.24
N ASN A 695 -59.74 -36.57 6.28
CA ASN A 695 -58.18 -36.44 6.76
C ASN A 695 -57.54 -35.64 8.14
N GLY A 696 -56.17 -35.50 8.58
CA GLY A 696 -55.45 -34.76 9.84
C GLY A 696 -53.80 -34.56 10.22
N LYS A 697 -53.18 -33.87 11.34
CA LYS A 697 -51.62 -33.53 11.73
C LYS A 697 -50.99 -32.97 13.20
N SER A 698 -49.62 -32.68 13.58
CA SER A 698 -48.87 -32.20 14.94
C SER A 698 -47.36 -31.42 15.12
N HIS A 699 -46.62 -31.07 16.33
CA HIS A 699 -45.27 -30.21 16.68
C HIS A 699 -44.34 -30.17 18.13
N LEU A 700 -43.17 -29.36 18.47
CA LEU A 700 -42.17 -29.26 19.77
C LEU A 700 -40.98 -28.07 20.13
N MET A 701 -40.08 -27.95 21.28
CA MET A 701 -38.96 -26.84 21.75
C MET A 701 -37.75 -26.94 22.98
N GLY A 702 -36.84 -25.92 23.48
CA GLY A 702 -35.60 -25.88 24.57
C GLY A 702 -34.75 -24.56 25.26
N ASP A 703 -33.59 -24.53 26.16
CA ASP A 703 -32.89 -23.37 27.11
C ASP A 703 -31.41 -23.39 28.03
N GLY A 704 -30.55 -22.31 28.53
CA GLY A 704 -29.46 -22.08 29.72
C GLY A 704 -28.12 -21.06 29.84
N GLU A 705 -28.01 -19.87 30.57
CA GLU A 705 -27.12 -18.63 30.21
C GLU A 705 -26.06 -17.81 31.14
N PRO A 706 -25.04 -17.04 30.59
CA PRO A 706 -24.11 -16.03 31.23
C PRO A 706 -24.56 -14.52 31.36
N LYS A 707 -23.72 -13.61 31.94
CA LYS A 707 -24.01 -12.15 32.17
C LYS A 707 -22.83 -11.15 32.01
N THR A 708 -23.12 -9.84 32.02
CA THR A 708 -22.13 -8.71 32.03
C THR A 708 -22.12 -7.96 33.37
N ILE A 709 -20.96 -7.46 33.80
CA ILE A 709 -20.70 -6.75 35.06
C ILE A 709 -19.89 -5.47 34.77
N ILE A 710 -20.36 -4.30 35.21
CA ILE A 710 -19.65 -3.02 35.04
C ILE A 710 -18.58 -2.85 36.14
N ILE A 711 -17.33 -2.67 35.71
CA ILE A 711 -16.14 -2.42 36.53
C ILE A 711 -15.69 -0.98 36.30
N ASN A 712 -15.85 -0.14 37.31
CA ASN A 712 -15.35 1.23 37.35
C ASN A 712 -14.71 1.52 38.72
N ASN A 713 -14.25 2.75 38.95
CA ASN A 713 -13.51 3.09 40.17
C ASN A 713 -14.33 2.91 41.48
N ASP A 714 -15.66 3.02 41.41
CA ASP A 714 -16.55 2.79 42.56
C ASP A 714 -16.93 1.30 42.73
N THR A 715 -17.06 0.54 41.62
CA THR A 715 -17.52 -0.86 41.68
C THR A 715 -16.41 -1.90 41.80
N ILE A 716 -15.18 -1.61 41.35
CA ILE A 716 -14.11 -2.62 41.19
C ILE A 716 -13.83 -3.40 42.48
N ALA A 717 -13.76 -2.74 43.64
CA ALA A 717 -13.50 -3.36 44.94
C ALA A 717 -14.63 -4.31 45.43
N THR A 718 -15.77 -4.36 44.74
CA THR A 718 -16.86 -5.34 44.99
C THR A 718 -16.60 -6.66 44.26
N TYR A 719 -15.93 -6.61 43.10
CA TYR A 719 -15.76 -7.73 42.18
C TYR A 719 -14.33 -8.27 42.12
N ILE A 720 -13.32 -7.44 42.45
CA ILE A 720 -11.90 -7.77 42.37
C ILE A 720 -11.23 -7.41 43.71
N THR A 721 -10.31 -8.26 44.15
CA THR A 721 -9.46 -8.04 45.33
C THR A 721 -7.99 -8.29 44.98
N ASP A 722 -7.06 -7.87 45.84
CA ASP A 722 -5.62 -8.21 45.76
C ASP A 722 -5.32 -9.73 45.82
N ASN A 723 -6.35 -10.60 45.89
CA ASN A 723 -6.23 -12.06 45.87
C ASN A 723 -6.95 -12.73 44.67
N GLY A 724 -7.74 -12.01 43.85
CA GLY A 724 -8.56 -12.60 42.77
C GLY A 724 -9.99 -12.02 42.66
N LEU A 725 -10.77 -12.60 41.75
CA LEU A 725 -12.16 -12.27 41.46
C LEU A 725 -13.12 -12.85 42.51
N THR A 726 -14.00 -12.04 43.09
CA THR A 726 -14.95 -12.48 44.12
C THR A 726 -15.98 -13.48 43.59
N ASP A 727 -16.68 -14.18 44.49
CA ASP A 727 -17.77 -15.13 44.15
C ASP A 727 -18.96 -14.49 43.41
N LEU A 728 -18.96 -13.17 43.23
CA LEU A 728 -19.93 -12.45 42.40
C LEU A 728 -19.64 -12.55 40.90
N VAL A 729 -18.43 -12.96 40.52
CA VAL A 729 -18.00 -13.22 39.14
C VAL A 729 -17.91 -14.73 38.89
N ALA A 730 -18.62 -15.20 37.88
CA ALA A 730 -18.67 -16.59 37.42
C ALA A 730 -17.81 -16.81 36.16
N GLU A 731 -17.59 -18.08 35.81
CA GLU A 731 -16.92 -18.46 34.57
C GLU A 731 -17.78 -18.08 33.35
N GLY A 732 -17.16 -17.42 32.37
CA GLY A 732 -17.85 -16.91 31.17
C GLY A 732 -18.54 -15.56 31.33
N ASP A 733 -18.54 -14.96 32.53
CA ASP A 733 -19.02 -13.58 32.72
C ASP A 733 -18.17 -12.58 31.92
N THR A 734 -18.79 -11.47 31.53
CA THR A 734 -18.12 -10.34 30.89
C THR A 734 -17.89 -9.21 31.89
N LEU A 735 -16.63 -8.81 32.11
CA LEU A 735 -16.23 -7.65 32.89
C LEU A 735 -16.06 -6.44 31.96
N ASP A 736 -16.93 -5.47 32.09
CA ASP A 736 -16.97 -4.27 31.27
C ASP A 736 -16.30 -3.10 32.02
N PHE A 737 -15.06 -2.78 31.65
CA PHE A 737 -14.26 -1.75 32.28
C PHE A 737 -14.62 -0.38 31.71
N GLN A 738 -15.10 0.52 32.58
CA GLN A 738 -15.60 1.84 32.20
C GLN A 738 -14.88 2.94 33.01
N GLY A 739 -14.42 3.98 32.32
CA GLY A 739 -13.71 5.11 32.91
C GLY A 739 -12.31 4.79 33.44
N THR A 740 -11.68 5.82 34.03
CA THR A 740 -10.38 5.70 34.69
C THR A 740 -10.52 5.13 36.09
N ILE A 741 -9.80 4.04 36.34
CA ILE A 741 -9.69 3.34 37.62
C ILE A 741 -8.28 3.59 38.16
N SER A 742 -8.18 4.17 39.36
CA SER A 742 -6.92 4.65 39.96
C SER A 742 -7.08 4.87 41.46
N GLY A 743 -6.06 4.52 42.25
CA GLY A 743 -5.99 4.87 43.68
C GLY A 743 -7.06 4.24 44.58
N VAL A 744 -7.51 3.02 44.26
CA VAL A 744 -8.58 2.32 45.00
C VAL A 744 -8.07 1.82 46.37
N ASP A 745 -8.72 2.23 47.46
CA ASP A 745 -8.34 1.85 48.82
C ASP A 745 -8.35 0.32 49.02
N GLY A 746 -7.17 -0.24 49.31
CA GLY A 746 -7.00 -1.68 49.58
C GLY A 746 -6.93 -2.58 48.34
N LEU A 747 -6.89 -2.02 47.14
CA LEU A 747 -6.65 -2.73 45.88
C LEU A 747 -5.42 -2.14 45.19
N THR A 748 -4.31 -2.88 45.20
CA THR A 748 -3.02 -2.49 44.60
C THR A 748 -2.67 -3.31 43.36
N THR A 749 -3.34 -4.43 43.16
CA THR A 749 -3.11 -5.42 42.10
C THR A 749 -4.43 -5.97 41.59
N ILE A 750 -4.64 -5.97 40.27
CA ILE A 750 -5.83 -6.56 39.66
C ILE A 750 -5.48 -8.00 39.25
N ILE A 751 -6.12 -8.99 39.89
CA ILE A 751 -5.88 -10.41 39.62
C ILE A 751 -7.10 -11.01 38.91
N ILE A 752 -6.88 -11.60 37.75
CA ILE A 752 -7.85 -12.39 37.00
C ILE A 752 -7.50 -13.88 37.19
N ASP A 753 -8.44 -14.63 37.75
CA ASP A 753 -8.28 -16.03 38.18
C ASP A 753 -9.49 -16.92 37.83
N LYS A 754 -10.26 -16.51 36.83
CA LYS A 754 -11.38 -17.25 36.22
C LYS A 754 -11.39 -16.97 34.71
N PRO A 755 -11.86 -17.89 33.85
CA PRO A 755 -12.13 -17.58 32.44
C PRO A 755 -13.26 -16.55 32.35
N VAL A 756 -12.94 -15.35 31.87
CA VAL A 756 -13.89 -14.22 31.70
C VAL A 756 -13.65 -13.53 30.35
N ASN A 757 -14.63 -12.77 29.88
CA ASN A 757 -14.39 -11.79 28.81
C ASN A 757 -14.16 -10.42 29.47
N ILE A 758 -13.22 -9.64 28.97
CA ILE A 758 -12.98 -8.26 29.41
C ILE A 758 -13.16 -7.34 28.20
N ILE A 759 -13.98 -6.32 28.35
CA ILE A 759 -14.28 -5.32 27.31
C ILE A 759 -14.25 -3.91 27.91
N THR A 760 -14.34 -2.89 27.06
CA THR A 760 -14.51 -1.49 27.44
C THR A 760 -15.64 -0.86 26.62
N SER A 761 -16.91 -1.10 26.95
CA SER A 761 -18.06 -0.72 26.12
C SER A 761 -18.28 0.80 25.96
N THR A 762 -17.57 1.59 26.76
CA THR A 762 -17.53 3.06 26.73
C THR A 762 -16.23 3.62 26.13
N ASN A 763 -15.34 2.76 25.60
CA ASN A 763 -14.05 3.08 24.97
C ASN A 763 -13.03 3.85 25.87
N ASP A 764 -13.36 4.10 27.14
CA ASP A 764 -12.56 4.86 28.11
C ASP A 764 -12.01 4.03 29.28
N GLY A 765 -12.19 2.70 29.21
CA GLY A 765 -11.82 1.75 30.27
C GLY A 765 -10.32 1.67 30.51
N ARG A 766 -9.85 2.36 31.56
CA ARG A 766 -8.45 2.65 31.81
C ARG A 766 -8.03 2.28 33.22
N ILE A 767 -7.05 1.38 33.35
CA ILE A 767 -6.40 1.05 34.63
C ILE A 767 -5.12 1.86 34.74
N GLU A 768 -4.92 2.61 35.82
CA GLU A 768 -3.67 3.34 36.02
C GLU A 768 -3.11 3.34 37.45
N LEU A 769 -1.77 3.42 37.54
CA LEU A 769 -1.00 3.48 38.78
C LEU A 769 -1.14 2.25 39.72
N PHE A 770 -1.67 1.13 39.23
CA PHE A 770 -1.64 -0.15 39.95
C PHE A 770 -0.24 -0.79 39.85
N ASN A 771 0.10 -1.66 40.81
CA ASN A 771 1.35 -2.43 40.73
C ASN A 771 1.39 -3.28 39.46
N ASN A 772 0.29 -3.99 39.19
CA ASN A 772 0.09 -4.78 37.98
C ASN A 772 -1.39 -5.19 37.78
N ILE A 773 -1.71 -5.58 36.55
CA ILE A 773 -2.77 -6.53 36.24
C ILE A 773 -2.13 -7.89 35.92
N THR A 774 -2.61 -8.97 36.54
CA THR A 774 -2.13 -10.34 36.33
C THR A 774 -3.27 -11.27 35.93
N TYR A 775 -3.12 -11.90 34.77
CA TYR A 775 -3.87 -13.07 34.35
C TYR A 775 -3.13 -14.32 34.82
N THR A 776 -3.74 -15.04 35.77
CA THR A 776 -3.19 -16.28 36.33
C THR A 776 -3.59 -17.50 35.49
N ARG A 777 -3.03 -18.67 35.81
CA ARG A 777 -3.38 -19.95 35.18
C ARG A 777 -4.88 -20.23 35.08
N GLN A 778 -5.66 -19.82 36.09
CA GLN A 778 -7.12 -20.01 36.09
C GLN A 778 -7.88 -19.03 35.17
N ALA A 779 -7.21 -18.01 34.61
CA ALA A 779 -7.75 -17.14 33.56
C ALA A 779 -7.60 -17.72 32.13
N SER A 780 -7.05 -18.92 31.97
CA SER A 780 -6.93 -19.60 30.67
C SER A 780 -8.28 -19.67 29.94
N GLY A 781 -8.33 -19.31 28.66
CA GLY A 781 -9.58 -19.18 27.89
C GLY A 781 -10.26 -17.80 27.97
N SER A 782 -9.70 -16.82 28.68
CA SER A 782 -10.22 -15.45 28.71
C SER A 782 -9.91 -14.67 27.42
N ASN A 783 -10.80 -13.75 27.05
CA ASN A 783 -10.59 -12.77 26.00
C ASN A 783 -10.57 -11.36 26.59
N VAL A 784 -9.74 -10.47 26.06
CA VAL A 784 -9.57 -9.10 26.55
C VAL A 784 -9.54 -8.13 25.36
N THR A 785 -10.41 -7.13 25.39
CA THR A 785 -10.59 -6.16 24.29
C THR A 785 -10.66 -4.72 24.80
N GLY A 786 -10.01 -3.78 24.12
CA GLY A 786 -10.11 -2.32 24.37
C GLY A 786 -9.38 -1.78 25.61
N LEU A 787 -8.85 -2.66 26.46
CA LEU A 787 -8.33 -2.28 27.78
C LEU A 787 -7.05 -1.42 27.72
N PHE A 788 -7.11 -0.21 28.28
CA PHE A 788 -5.93 0.65 28.47
C PHE A 788 -5.28 0.40 29.84
N THR A 789 -3.96 0.21 29.87
CA THR A 789 -3.16 0.26 31.11
C THR A 789 -2.10 1.36 31.04
N PHE A 790 -2.11 2.27 32.03
CA PHE A 790 -1.12 3.34 32.14
C PHE A 790 -0.26 3.18 33.40
N ASN A 791 1.06 3.19 33.22
CA ASN A 791 2.04 3.09 34.30
C ASN A 791 1.68 1.98 35.32
N THR A 792 1.25 0.84 34.77
CA THR A 792 0.80 -0.38 35.44
C THR A 792 1.45 -1.56 34.71
N GLN A 793 1.97 -2.55 35.42
CA GLN A 793 2.59 -3.71 34.76
C GLN A 793 1.51 -4.71 34.27
N PHE A 794 1.74 -5.39 33.15
CA PHE A 794 0.80 -6.35 32.56
C PHE A 794 1.42 -7.75 32.52
N TYR A 795 0.78 -8.73 33.15
CA TYR A 795 1.28 -10.10 33.26
C TYR A 795 0.28 -11.15 32.77
N VAL A 796 0.78 -12.15 32.06
CA VAL A 796 0.08 -13.42 31.81
C VAL A 796 0.98 -14.55 32.28
N VAL A 797 0.55 -15.35 33.25
CA VAL A 797 1.44 -16.25 34.01
C VAL A 797 0.90 -17.68 34.05
N ASN A 798 1.56 -18.58 33.32
CA ASN A 798 1.21 -20.01 33.21
C ASN A 798 -0.28 -20.20 32.82
N ALA A 799 -0.75 -19.39 31.87
CA ALA A 799 -2.12 -19.38 31.38
C ALA A 799 -2.13 -19.58 29.86
N ASP A 800 -3.19 -20.21 29.34
CA ASP A 800 -3.24 -20.72 27.98
C ASP A 800 -4.51 -20.29 27.23
N ASN A 801 -4.47 -20.29 25.90
CA ASN A 801 -5.63 -20.07 25.03
C ASN A 801 -6.34 -18.72 25.28
N MET A 802 -5.58 -17.63 25.34
CA MET A 802 -6.11 -16.28 25.61
C MET A 802 -5.90 -15.34 24.42
N VAL A 803 -6.83 -14.41 24.22
CA VAL A 803 -6.73 -13.37 23.19
C VAL A 803 -6.74 -11.99 23.85
N PHE A 804 -5.76 -11.17 23.48
CA PHE A 804 -5.65 -9.75 23.79
C PHE A 804 -5.75 -8.98 22.47
N ASP A 805 -6.78 -8.16 22.34
CA ASP A 805 -7.18 -7.49 21.10
C ASP A 805 -7.36 -6.00 21.38
N ASN A 806 -6.71 -5.10 20.65
CA ASN A 806 -6.81 -3.65 20.91
C ASN A 806 -6.60 -3.27 22.40
N ILE A 807 -5.56 -3.83 23.02
CA ILE A 807 -5.12 -3.37 24.34
C ILE A 807 -4.03 -2.31 24.19
N SER A 808 -3.99 -1.36 25.11
CA SER A 808 -2.99 -0.27 25.12
C SER A 808 -2.18 -0.29 26.41
N ASN A 809 -0.98 -0.87 26.37
CA ASN A 809 -0.09 -0.99 27.52
C ASN A 809 1.03 0.07 27.45
N VAL A 810 0.89 1.13 28.24
CA VAL A 810 1.75 2.32 28.17
C VAL A 810 2.46 2.57 29.50
N VAL A 811 3.80 2.57 29.48
CA VAL A 811 4.64 3.07 30.59
C VAL A 811 5.34 4.34 30.14
N ASP A 812 5.27 5.36 30.98
CA ASP A 812 5.84 6.68 30.72
C ASP A 812 6.60 7.19 31.94
N ASN A 813 7.93 7.32 31.80
CA ASN A 813 8.87 7.84 32.80
C ASN A 813 8.75 7.17 34.19
N LYS A 814 8.43 5.86 34.24
CA LYS A 814 8.37 5.04 35.47
C LYS A 814 9.18 3.74 35.35
N GLY A 815 9.79 3.33 36.47
CA GLY A 815 10.62 2.13 36.61
C GLY A 815 9.89 0.78 36.55
N ILE A 816 9.03 0.57 35.56
CA ILE A 816 8.13 -0.58 35.46
C ILE A 816 8.68 -1.62 34.46
N GLY A 817 8.58 -2.90 34.81
CA GLY A 817 9.11 -4.00 34.00
C GLY A 817 10.45 -4.58 34.47
N SER A 818 10.94 -4.19 35.65
CA SER A 818 12.25 -4.62 36.16
C SER A 818 12.48 -6.12 36.04
N GLN A 819 13.54 -6.51 35.32
CA GLN A 819 13.98 -7.88 35.04
C GLN A 819 13.04 -8.78 34.20
N VAL A 820 11.81 -8.35 33.87
CA VAL A 820 10.79 -9.22 33.24
C VAL A 820 9.95 -8.57 32.13
N GLY A 821 10.09 -7.26 31.90
CA GLY A 821 9.33 -6.47 30.92
C GLY A 821 8.02 -5.89 31.45
N GLN A 822 7.55 -4.79 30.86
CA GLN A 822 6.30 -4.13 31.30
C GLN A 822 5.05 -4.93 30.90
N THR A 823 5.05 -5.53 29.70
CA THR A 823 4.05 -6.52 29.26
C THR A 823 4.75 -7.85 29.13
N SER A 824 4.37 -8.84 29.93
CA SER A 824 5.17 -10.06 30.14
C SER A 824 4.29 -11.31 30.19
N ILE A 825 4.34 -12.09 29.10
CA ILE A 825 3.66 -13.39 28.94
C ILE A 825 4.71 -14.46 29.23
N ARG A 826 4.50 -15.25 30.29
CA ARG A 826 5.61 -15.95 30.97
C ARG A 826 5.21 -17.22 31.70
N ASN A 827 6.21 -18.04 31.98
CA ASN A 827 6.08 -19.30 32.72
C ASN A 827 5.20 -20.33 32.00
N VAL A 828 5.61 -20.73 30.78
CA VAL A 828 5.03 -21.88 30.05
C VAL A 828 3.60 -21.66 29.51
N CYS A 829 3.25 -20.43 29.14
CA CYS A 829 2.00 -20.14 28.42
C CYS A 829 2.01 -20.72 26.99
N THR A 830 0.87 -21.21 26.52
CA THR A 830 0.66 -21.61 25.12
C THR A 830 -0.62 -21.06 24.49
N ASN A 831 -0.61 -20.89 23.17
CA ASN A 831 -1.74 -20.36 22.38
C ASN A 831 -2.26 -18.99 22.89
N ILE A 832 -1.33 -18.06 23.16
CA ILE A 832 -1.64 -16.67 23.49
C ILE A 832 -1.62 -15.84 22.21
N THR A 833 -2.63 -14.99 22.00
CA THR A 833 -2.63 -14.03 20.89
C THR A 833 -2.64 -12.61 21.44
N VAL A 834 -1.67 -11.80 21.06
CA VAL A 834 -1.68 -10.33 21.23
C VAL A 834 -1.80 -9.72 19.84
N LYS A 835 -2.90 -9.01 19.58
CA LYS A 835 -3.16 -8.44 18.25
C LYS A 835 -3.80 -7.05 18.30
N ASN A 836 -3.63 -6.29 17.22
CA ASN A 836 -4.20 -4.94 17.06
C ASN A 836 -3.88 -3.99 18.23
N SER A 837 -2.78 -4.22 18.97
CA SER A 837 -2.52 -3.61 20.27
C SER A 837 -1.34 -2.63 20.25
N LEU A 838 -1.36 -1.66 21.15
CA LEU A 838 -0.26 -0.71 21.38
C LEU A 838 0.54 -1.11 22.63
N ILE A 839 1.86 -1.27 22.49
CA ILE A 839 2.77 -1.44 23.62
C ILE A 839 3.81 -0.33 23.56
N LYS A 840 3.62 0.74 24.35
CA LYS A 840 4.51 1.91 24.37
C LYS A 840 5.32 2.00 25.67
N THR A 841 6.60 2.31 25.53
CA THR A 841 7.56 2.44 26.62
C THR A 841 8.35 3.72 26.47
N ILE A 842 8.31 4.61 27.47
CA ILE A 842 9.12 5.84 27.49
C ILE A 842 9.97 5.84 28.77
N ASN A 843 11.31 5.89 28.62
CA ASN A 843 12.27 6.06 29.73
C ASN A 843 12.05 5.15 30.95
N ASN A 844 11.60 3.90 30.76
CA ASN A 844 11.20 3.02 31.86
C ASN A 844 12.35 2.51 32.77
N GLY A 845 13.59 2.97 32.53
CA GLY A 845 14.76 2.54 33.29
C GLY A 845 15.60 1.45 32.60
N GLY A 846 15.30 1.11 31.35
CA GLY A 846 16.03 0.10 30.57
C GLY A 846 15.41 -1.29 30.61
N PHE A 847 14.08 -1.39 30.77
CA PHE A 847 13.34 -2.65 30.80
C PHE A 847 12.54 -2.87 29.50
N SER A 848 12.26 -4.12 29.15
CA SER A 848 11.64 -4.46 27.86
C SER A 848 10.15 -4.11 27.75
N SER A 849 9.70 -3.82 26.53
CA SER A 849 8.30 -3.44 26.25
C SER A 849 7.36 -4.66 26.28
N LEU A 850 7.55 -5.61 25.36
CA LEU A 850 6.82 -6.88 25.29
C LEU A 850 7.80 -8.05 25.48
N VAL A 851 7.45 -9.00 26.35
CA VAL A 851 8.31 -10.12 26.73
C VAL A 851 7.56 -11.44 26.68
N PHE A 852 8.18 -12.43 26.03
CA PHE A 852 7.77 -13.83 26.05
C PHE A 852 8.85 -14.63 26.80
N THR A 853 8.46 -15.32 27.89
CA THR A 853 9.38 -16.19 28.66
C THR A 853 8.86 -17.62 28.75
N TYR A 854 9.51 -18.54 28.02
CA TYR A 854 9.08 -19.92 27.80
C TYR A 854 7.67 -20.03 27.17
N VAL A 855 7.35 -19.16 26.20
CA VAL A 855 6.04 -19.15 25.52
C VAL A 855 6.11 -19.98 24.24
N SER A 856 5.04 -20.72 23.93
CA SER A 856 4.93 -21.45 22.65
C SER A 856 3.62 -21.25 21.90
N HIS A 857 3.63 -21.57 20.60
CA HIS A 857 2.44 -21.58 19.72
C HIS A 857 1.61 -20.28 19.78
N SER A 858 2.26 -19.16 20.07
CA SER A 858 1.61 -17.88 20.38
C SER A 858 1.91 -16.80 19.33
N TYR A 859 1.02 -15.82 19.23
CA TYR A 859 0.94 -14.90 18.10
C TYR A 859 1.04 -13.45 18.57
N VAL A 860 1.87 -12.66 17.88
CA VAL A 860 2.00 -11.21 18.01
C VAL A 860 1.71 -10.62 16.63
N LEU A 861 0.47 -10.17 16.40
CA LEU A 861 -0.07 -9.84 15.07
C LEU A 861 -0.56 -8.39 14.96
N ASN A 862 -0.10 -7.62 13.98
CA ASN A 862 -0.64 -6.26 13.71
C ASN A 862 -0.59 -5.32 14.94
N ASN A 863 0.48 -5.39 15.73
CA ASN A 863 0.68 -4.53 16.90
C ASN A 863 1.66 -3.40 16.60
N THR A 864 1.56 -2.32 17.38
CA THR A 864 2.52 -1.22 17.39
C THR A 864 3.35 -1.30 18.68
N ILE A 865 4.67 -1.48 18.56
CA ILE A 865 5.58 -1.59 19.71
C ILE A 865 6.58 -0.43 19.66
N ILE A 866 6.50 0.49 20.63
CA ILE A 866 7.28 1.75 20.64
C ILE A 866 8.18 1.81 21.87
N GLY A 867 9.45 2.16 21.68
CA GLY A 867 10.42 2.43 22.75
C GLY A 867 11.12 3.77 22.56
N GLU A 868 10.97 4.67 23.53
CA GLU A 868 11.51 6.03 23.50
C GLU A 868 12.48 6.28 24.66
N GLY A 869 13.67 6.80 24.34
CA GLY A 869 14.72 7.06 25.31
C GLY A 869 15.28 5.78 25.94
N ARG A 870 15.50 5.79 27.27
CA ARG A 870 16.19 4.69 27.97
C ARG A 870 15.26 3.51 28.30
N VAL A 871 15.09 2.64 27.31
CA VAL A 871 14.29 1.40 27.34
C VAL A 871 15.15 0.15 27.09
N GLY A 872 14.61 -1.02 27.39
CA GLY A 872 15.18 -2.32 27.01
C GLY A 872 14.65 -2.82 25.66
N ASN A 873 14.86 -4.10 25.33
CA ASN A 873 14.35 -4.72 24.09
C ASN A 873 12.85 -4.47 23.87
N LEU A 874 12.45 -4.16 22.64
CA LEU A 874 11.06 -3.85 22.31
C LEU A 874 10.21 -5.11 22.32
N PHE A 875 10.64 -6.15 21.59
CA PHE A 875 10.13 -7.51 21.77
C PHE A 875 11.26 -8.48 22.14
N TYR A 876 11.01 -9.33 23.13
CA TYR A 876 12.04 -10.18 23.73
C TYR A 876 11.52 -11.58 24.09
N PHE A 877 11.91 -12.58 23.29
CA PHE A 877 11.89 -13.97 23.71
C PHE A 877 13.08 -14.22 24.65
N ASN A 878 12.83 -14.72 25.86
CA ASN A 878 13.88 -15.07 26.82
C ASN A 878 13.56 -16.31 27.66
N THR A 879 14.50 -16.67 28.53
CA THR A 879 14.43 -17.81 29.46
C THR A 879 14.75 -17.40 30.90
N TYR A 880 14.81 -16.09 31.17
CA TYR A 880 15.26 -15.54 32.44
C TYR A 880 14.09 -15.26 33.40
N ASN A 881 14.35 -15.35 34.70
CA ASN A 881 13.43 -14.93 35.77
C ASN A 881 12.05 -15.63 35.76
N ALA A 882 11.95 -16.78 35.10
CA ALA A 882 10.83 -17.71 35.21
C ALA A 882 11.10 -18.77 36.30
N GLY A 883 10.03 -19.46 36.70
CA GLY A 883 10.09 -20.58 37.65
C GLY A 883 10.81 -21.82 37.11
N SER A 884 11.03 -22.80 37.97
CA SER A 884 11.76 -24.05 37.67
C SER A 884 10.96 -25.08 36.86
N GLU A 885 10.16 -24.64 35.89
CA GLU A 885 9.07 -25.44 35.28
C GLU A 885 9.22 -25.71 33.76
N SER A 886 10.31 -25.29 33.11
CA SER A 886 10.60 -25.67 31.71
C SER A 886 12.10 -25.90 31.45
N ASN A 887 12.39 -26.85 30.56
CA ASN A 887 13.69 -27.03 29.89
C ASN A 887 13.64 -26.61 28.40
N GLU A 888 12.45 -26.26 27.88
CA GLU A 888 12.20 -25.95 26.48
C GLU A 888 12.11 -24.43 26.27
N GLY A 889 12.80 -23.93 25.26
CA GLY A 889 12.84 -22.51 24.90
C GLY A 889 11.57 -22.01 24.22
N ASN A 890 11.54 -20.72 23.84
CA ASN A 890 10.38 -20.15 23.17
C ASN A 890 10.22 -20.75 21.76
N SER A 891 9.08 -21.35 21.44
CA SER A 891 8.94 -22.20 20.25
C SER A 891 7.62 -22.01 19.48
N TYR A 892 7.65 -22.18 18.16
CA TYR A 892 6.43 -22.12 17.32
C TYR A 892 5.64 -20.79 17.39
N ASN A 893 6.26 -19.70 17.83
CA ASN A 893 5.59 -18.39 17.92
C ASN A 893 5.67 -17.62 16.60
N VAL A 894 4.66 -16.81 16.34
CA VAL A 894 4.55 -15.98 15.13
C VAL A 894 4.55 -14.50 15.51
N VAL A 895 5.43 -13.71 14.89
CA VAL A 895 5.50 -12.25 15.00
C VAL A 895 5.26 -11.69 13.61
N ALA A 896 4.01 -11.31 13.32
CA ALA A 896 3.60 -10.95 11.96
C ALA A 896 2.93 -9.58 11.83
N ASN A 897 3.32 -8.84 10.78
CA ASN A 897 2.71 -7.56 10.39
C ASN A 897 2.78 -6.45 11.47
N ASN A 898 3.72 -6.50 12.40
CA ASN A 898 3.85 -5.49 13.47
C ASN A 898 4.69 -4.29 13.02
N THR A 899 4.39 -3.11 13.56
CA THR A 899 5.24 -1.92 13.44
C THR A 899 6.05 -1.76 14.72
N ILE A 900 7.38 -1.81 14.60
CA ILE A 900 8.32 -1.85 15.72
C ILE A 900 9.25 -0.63 15.64
N ILE A 901 9.20 0.24 16.64
CA ILE A 901 9.88 1.54 16.63
C ILE A 901 10.79 1.64 17.87
N GLY A 902 12.11 1.60 17.67
CA GLY A 902 13.10 1.69 18.74
C GLY A 902 13.47 3.13 19.11
N PRO A 903 14.42 3.36 20.04
CA PRO A 903 14.95 4.70 20.31
C PRO A 903 15.57 5.35 19.06
N ASP A 904 15.72 6.68 19.05
CA ASP A 904 16.31 7.41 17.93
C ASP A 904 17.81 7.11 17.74
N GLU A 905 18.51 6.91 18.85
CA GLU A 905 19.94 6.56 18.88
C GLU A 905 20.16 5.07 19.20
N GLU A 906 21.24 4.50 18.68
CA GLU A 906 21.59 3.09 18.93
C GLU A 906 21.83 2.82 20.42
N SER A 907 20.99 1.97 21.01
CA SER A 907 21.07 1.58 22.42
C SER A 907 21.57 0.16 22.57
N SER A 908 22.69 0.00 23.30
CA SER A 908 23.31 -1.30 23.59
C SER A 908 22.49 -2.23 24.48
N ILE A 909 21.34 -1.76 24.99
CA ILE A 909 20.39 -2.53 25.83
C ILE A 909 19.00 -2.68 25.20
N CYS A 910 18.77 -2.09 24.02
CA CYS A 910 17.52 -2.19 23.30
C CYS A 910 17.74 -2.83 21.93
N TYR A 911 17.07 -3.96 21.70
CA TYR A 911 16.98 -4.62 20.40
C TYR A 911 15.52 -4.65 19.93
N GLY A 912 15.29 -4.56 18.62
CA GLY A 912 13.94 -4.58 18.03
C GLY A 912 13.20 -5.87 18.34
N VAL A 913 13.73 -7.00 17.86
CA VAL A 913 13.32 -8.35 18.25
C VAL A 913 14.53 -9.16 18.70
N GLN A 914 14.58 -9.48 20.00
CA GLN A 914 15.59 -10.36 20.59
C GLN A 914 15.03 -11.78 20.75
N MET A 915 15.62 -12.73 20.02
CA MET A 915 15.23 -14.14 19.97
C MET A 915 16.20 -15.00 20.82
N LEU A 916 16.23 -14.81 22.14
CA LEU A 916 17.13 -15.59 23.00
C LEU A 916 16.57 -16.99 23.27
N ALA A 917 17.34 -18.01 22.90
CA ALA A 917 16.98 -19.43 23.02
C ALA A 917 15.58 -19.76 22.43
N GLY A 918 15.26 -19.12 21.30
CA GLY A 918 14.08 -19.45 20.51
C GLY A 918 14.40 -20.50 19.43
N VAL A 919 13.45 -21.39 19.15
CA VAL A 919 13.51 -22.41 18.07
C VAL A 919 12.22 -22.39 17.25
N GLU A 920 12.29 -22.63 15.94
CA GLU A 920 11.10 -22.75 15.05
C GLU A 920 10.08 -21.59 15.17
N ASN A 921 10.55 -20.37 15.48
CA ASN A 921 9.71 -19.15 15.50
C ASN A 921 9.70 -18.47 14.12
N LEU A 922 8.64 -17.74 13.81
CA LEU A 922 8.42 -17.04 12.54
C LEU A 922 8.32 -15.52 12.77
N ILE A 923 9.22 -14.75 12.17
CA ILE A 923 9.23 -13.28 12.19
C ILE A 923 8.95 -12.79 10.75
N GLU A 924 7.74 -12.32 10.47
CA GLU A 924 7.34 -11.98 9.10
C GLU A 924 6.58 -10.66 8.88
N ASN A 925 6.78 -10.05 7.71
CA ASN A 925 6.07 -8.84 7.26
C ASN A 925 6.15 -7.65 8.25
N ASN A 926 7.04 -7.65 9.23
CA ASN A 926 7.13 -6.58 10.23
C ASN A 926 7.86 -5.38 9.62
N THR A 927 7.46 -4.18 10.03
CA THR A 927 8.14 -2.93 9.66
C THR A 927 8.90 -2.40 10.86
N ILE A 928 10.23 -2.25 10.74
CA ILE A 928 11.11 -1.92 11.87
C ILE A 928 11.84 -0.60 11.61
N TYR A 929 11.59 0.38 12.47
CA TYR A 929 12.21 1.70 12.49
C TYR A 929 13.17 1.77 13.69
N TYR A 930 14.43 1.38 13.49
CA TYR A 930 15.46 1.46 14.54
C TYR A 930 16.88 1.42 13.96
N THR A 931 17.69 2.39 14.34
CA THR A 931 19.10 2.57 13.92
C THR A 931 20.08 1.58 14.58
N GLY A 932 19.68 0.95 15.69
CA GLY A 932 20.48 -0.06 16.38
C GLY A 932 20.26 -1.50 15.87
N TYR A 933 20.31 -2.47 16.78
CA TYR A 933 20.11 -3.88 16.43
C TYR A 933 18.60 -4.21 16.30
N THR A 934 18.18 -4.54 15.07
CA THR A 934 16.77 -4.68 14.69
C THR A 934 16.24 -6.10 14.90
N LEU A 935 17.00 -7.13 14.47
CA LEU A 935 16.66 -8.55 14.60
C LEU A 935 17.89 -9.32 15.12
N ARG A 936 17.74 -10.05 16.23
CA ARG A 936 18.90 -10.61 16.97
C ARG A 936 18.66 -12.01 17.52
N GLY A 937 19.60 -12.92 17.33
CA GLY A 937 19.54 -14.29 17.85
C GLY A 937 18.69 -15.26 16.99
N GLY A 938 18.05 -16.25 17.60
CA GLY A 938 17.33 -17.34 16.93
C GLY A 938 18.15 -18.60 16.73
N SER A 939 17.50 -19.66 16.21
CA SER A 939 18.11 -20.95 15.80
C SER A 939 18.26 -21.06 14.28
N SER A 940 18.89 -22.13 13.78
CA SER A 940 18.94 -22.48 12.35
C SER A 940 17.57 -22.57 11.67
N ASP A 941 16.54 -22.80 12.47
CA ASP A 941 15.18 -23.20 12.08
C ASP A 941 14.18 -22.07 12.34
N THR A 942 14.66 -20.93 12.84
CA THR A 942 13.90 -19.68 12.95
C THR A 942 13.74 -19.07 11.56
N ILE A 943 12.52 -18.69 11.18
CA ILE A 943 12.21 -18.14 9.85
C ILE A 943 12.02 -16.63 9.98
N ILE A 944 12.75 -15.86 9.17
CA ILE A 944 12.72 -14.39 9.18
C ILE A 944 12.46 -13.93 7.74
N ARG A 945 11.23 -13.49 7.43
CA ARG A 945 10.86 -13.22 6.03
C ARG A 945 10.02 -11.99 5.76
N ASN A 946 10.22 -11.39 4.57
CA ASN A 946 9.45 -10.25 4.07
C ASN A 946 9.47 -9.00 5.01
N ASN A 947 10.36 -8.93 6.00
CA ASN A 947 10.40 -7.78 6.92
C ASN A 947 11.03 -6.58 6.21
N VAL A 948 10.52 -5.39 6.49
CA VAL A 948 11.05 -4.12 6.00
C VAL A 948 11.72 -3.40 7.16
N ILE A 949 12.97 -2.99 6.99
CA ILE A 949 13.78 -2.38 8.04
C ILE A 949 14.40 -1.10 7.51
N TYR A 950 14.26 -0.01 8.25
CA TYR A 950 14.85 1.29 7.92
C TYR A 950 16.09 1.51 8.80
N GLY A 951 17.27 1.37 8.18
CA GLY A 951 18.56 1.41 8.85
C GLY A 951 18.88 0.14 9.65
N GLY A 952 19.79 0.28 10.61
CA GLY A 952 20.04 -0.73 11.63
C GLY A 952 20.83 -1.98 11.21
N LYS A 953 20.94 -2.91 12.16
CA LYS A 953 21.81 -4.09 12.07
C LYS A 953 21.04 -5.33 12.52
N SER A 954 21.13 -6.41 11.76
CA SER A 954 20.68 -7.74 12.20
C SER A 954 21.88 -8.61 12.56
N ASP A 955 21.82 -9.31 13.70
CA ASP A 955 22.69 -10.44 14.04
C ASP A 955 21.82 -11.67 14.35
N ALA A 956 20.97 -12.02 13.40
CA ALA A 956 20.06 -13.16 13.47
C ALA A 956 20.66 -14.46 12.94
N THR A 957 20.16 -15.59 13.45
CA THR A 957 20.38 -16.95 12.95
C THR A 957 19.09 -17.46 12.31
N GLY A 958 19.19 -18.20 11.21
CA GLY A 958 18.07 -18.98 10.67
C GLY A 958 17.88 -18.86 9.17
N ILE A 959 16.62 -18.95 8.74
CA ILE A 959 16.19 -18.87 7.33
C ILE A 959 15.70 -17.44 7.06
N ILE A 960 16.61 -16.61 6.57
CA ILE A 960 16.44 -15.16 6.36
C ILE A 960 16.11 -14.92 4.88
N THR A 961 14.84 -14.61 4.55
CA THR A 961 14.39 -14.57 3.15
C THR A 961 13.51 -13.37 2.76
N ASN A 962 13.70 -12.82 1.55
CA ASN A 962 12.88 -11.72 1.00
C ASN A 962 12.83 -10.43 1.85
N ASN A 963 13.72 -10.22 2.83
CA ASN A 963 13.71 -9.02 3.67
C ASN A 963 14.35 -7.84 2.93
N THR A 964 13.91 -6.61 3.24
CA THR A 964 14.47 -5.38 2.66
C THR A 964 15.01 -4.46 3.75
N LEU A 965 16.29 -4.08 3.66
CA LEU A 965 16.99 -3.23 4.63
C LEU A 965 17.48 -1.95 3.96
N TYR A 966 16.77 -0.84 4.16
CA TYR A 966 17.09 0.49 3.64
C TYR A 966 18.14 1.22 4.50
N ASN A 967 18.57 2.41 4.05
CA ASN A 967 19.44 3.35 4.78
C ASN A 967 20.71 2.70 5.36
N ASN A 968 21.50 2.05 4.49
CA ASN A 968 22.68 1.26 4.83
C ASN A 968 22.45 0.13 5.85
N GLY A 969 21.19 -0.30 6.04
CA GLY A 969 20.82 -1.41 6.92
C GLY A 969 21.51 -2.72 6.51
N SER A 970 21.92 -3.51 7.51
CA SER A 970 22.88 -4.61 7.34
C SER A 970 22.42 -5.93 7.98
N ILE A 971 22.84 -7.06 7.40
CA ILE A 971 22.59 -8.41 7.96
C ILE A 971 23.92 -9.10 8.26
N THR A 972 24.16 -9.44 9.52
CA THR A 972 25.11 -10.48 9.93
C THR A 972 24.35 -11.78 10.13
N ALA A 973 24.37 -12.64 9.12
CA ALA A 973 23.80 -13.97 9.21
C ALA A 973 24.72 -14.86 10.07
N ASN A 974 24.20 -15.32 11.21
CA ASN A 974 24.93 -16.18 12.15
C ASN A 974 25.13 -17.61 11.61
N LYS A 975 25.95 -18.40 12.31
CA LYS A 975 26.44 -19.70 11.81
C LYS A 975 25.31 -20.68 11.45
N ASN A 976 25.49 -21.39 10.33
CA ASN A 976 24.53 -22.33 9.75
C ASN A 976 23.19 -21.68 9.30
N SER A 977 23.21 -20.41 8.89
CA SER A 977 22.01 -19.73 8.36
C SER A 977 21.81 -19.95 6.86
N VAL A 978 20.59 -19.72 6.39
CA VAL A 978 20.21 -19.69 4.97
C VAL A 978 19.70 -18.29 4.64
N VAL A 979 20.30 -17.60 3.68
CA VAL A 979 20.00 -16.19 3.36
C VAL A 979 19.63 -16.08 1.88
N GLU A 980 18.35 -15.90 1.54
CA GLU A 980 17.90 -15.94 0.13
C GLU A 980 16.93 -14.80 -0.29
N ASN A 981 17.16 -14.23 -1.48
CA ASN A 981 16.34 -13.19 -2.12
C ASN A 981 16.15 -11.88 -1.31
N ASN A 982 17.05 -11.55 -0.38
CA ASN A 982 16.99 -10.30 0.40
C ASN A 982 17.60 -9.11 -0.39
N THR A 983 17.14 -7.90 -0.09
CA THR A 983 17.69 -6.64 -0.63
C THR A 983 18.28 -5.82 0.53
N ILE A 984 19.58 -5.62 0.52
CA ILE A 984 20.35 -5.10 1.68
C ILE A 984 21.18 -3.90 1.21
N TYR A 985 20.78 -2.67 1.53
CA TYR A 985 21.52 -1.50 1.05
C TYR A 985 22.91 -1.38 1.72
N GLY A 986 23.07 -1.90 2.94
CA GLY A 986 24.35 -2.03 3.63
C GLY A 986 25.09 -3.35 3.36
N THR A 987 25.81 -3.83 4.38
CA THR A 987 26.64 -5.03 4.29
C THR A 987 25.86 -6.31 4.61
N LEU A 988 26.04 -7.35 3.80
CA LEU A 988 25.74 -8.74 4.13
C LEU A 988 27.00 -9.44 4.64
N ASN A 989 27.03 -9.78 5.93
CA ASN A 989 28.10 -10.54 6.57
C ASN A 989 27.62 -11.98 6.83
N VAL A 990 28.41 -12.97 6.45
CA VAL A 990 27.99 -14.38 6.32
C VAL A 990 28.86 -15.27 7.19
N SER A 991 28.32 -15.75 8.31
CA SER A 991 29.07 -16.60 9.26
C SER A 991 29.25 -18.05 8.79
N THR A 992 30.10 -18.80 9.49
CA THR A 992 30.49 -20.19 9.20
C THR A 992 29.32 -21.12 8.82
N ASN A 993 29.54 -22.03 7.86
CA ASN A 993 28.56 -23.04 7.37
C ASN A 993 27.28 -22.48 6.73
N SER A 994 27.20 -21.18 6.43
CA SER A 994 25.96 -20.55 5.92
C SER A 994 25.85 -20.60 4.40
N ILE A 995 24.61 -20.56 3.92
CA ILE A 995 24.25 -20.64 2.49
C ILE A 995 23.55 -19.35 2.06
N VAL A 996 23.94 -18.79 0.93
CA VAL A 996 23.51 -17.46 0.48
C VAL A 996 23.14 -17.50 -1.01
N ARG A 997 21.91 -17.13 -1.37
CA ARG A 997 21.43 -17.17 -2.77
C ARG A 997 20.62 -15.95 -3.20
N ASN A 998 20.80 -15.48 -4.43
CA ASN A 998 19.92 -14.50 -5.09
C ASN A 998 19.76 -13.14 -4.34
N ASN A 999 20.63 -12.80 -3.40
CA ASN A 999 20.53 -11.55 -2.65
C ASN A 999 21.15 -10.37 -3.41
N VAL A 1000 20.60 -9.18 -3.21
CA VAL A 1000 21.25 -7.91 -3.57
C VAL A 1000 21.84 -7.31 -2.30
N ALA A 1001 23.12 -6.93 -2.31
CA ALA A 1001 23.76 -6.31 -1.15
C ALA A 1001 24.73 -5.17 -1.53
N GLY A 1002 24.84 -4.15 -0.67
CA GLY A 1002 25.82 -3.07 -0.81
C GLY A 1002 27.26 -3.58 -0.72
N ASN A 1003 27.58 -4.39 0.30
CA ASN A 1003 28.86 -5.10 0.41
C ASN A 1003 28.64 -6.54 0.91
N LEU A 1004 29.64 -7.41 0.72
CA LEU A 1004 29.58 -8.81 1.15
C LEU A 1004 30.83 -9.24 1.92
N ILE A 1005 30.65 -9.83 3.10
CA ILE A 1005 31.71 -10.49 3.88
C ILE A 1005 31.42 -11.99 3.95
N ILE A 1006 32.36 -12.81 3.49
CA ILE A 1006 32.25 -14.26 3.32
C ILE A 1006 33.06 -14.96 4.41
N GLY A 1007 32.38 -15.67 5.32
CA GLY A 1007 32.99 -16.51 6.37
C GLY A 1007 33.25 -17.96 5.95
N ASP A 1008 33.82 -18.73 6.87
CA ASP A 1008 34.35 -20.09 6.66
C ASP A 1008 33.31 -21.15 6.22
N ASN A 1009 33.70 -22.06 5.33
CA ASN A 1009 32.85 -23.13 4.77
C ASN A 1009 31.45 -22.64 4.29
N THR A 1010 31.39 -21.47 3.66
CA THR A 1010 30.13 -20.89 3.14
C THR A 1010 29.93 -21.16 1.64
N THR A 1011 28.67 -21.11 1.20
CA THR A 1011 28.32 -21.16 -0.24
C THR A 1011 27.48 -19.96 -0.61
N VAL A 1012 28.05 -19.04 -1.38
CA VAL A 1012 27.40 -17.86 -1.95
C VAL A 1012 27.18 -18.07 -3.44
N SER A 1013 25.95 -17.87 -3.91
CA SER A 1013 25.62 -18.03 -5.34
C SER A 1013 24.57 -17.03 -5.83
N ASN A 1014 24.64 -16.66 -7.11
CA ASN A 1014 23.67 -15.79 -7.79
C ASN A 1014 23.45 -14.41 -7.12
N VAL A 1015 24.40 -13.88 -6.33
CA VAL A 1015 24.23 -12.58 -5.66
C VAL A 1015 24.57 -11.42 -6.59
N THR A 1016 24.05 -10.23 -6.28
CA THR A 1016 24.42 -8.96 -6.93
C THR A 1016 24.98 -8.02 -5.87
N ILE A 1017 26.28 -7.71 -5.95
CA ILE A 1017 26.98 -6.85 -4.99
C ILE A 1017 27.38 -5.55 -5.68
N THR A 1018 26.89 -4.39 -5.19
CA THR A 1018 27.18 -3.08 -5.80
C THR A 1018 28.51 -2.47 -5.33
N GLY A 1019 29.01 -2.88 -4.17
CA GLY A 1019 30.33 -2.56 -3.64
C GLY A 1019 31.27 -3.76 -3.66
N ASN A 1020 32.02 -3.95 -2.57
CA ASN A 1020 33.14 -4.89 -2.48
C ASN A 1020 32.74 -6.24 -1.85
N VAL A 1021 33.54 -7.27 -2.14
CA VAL A 1021 33.48 -8.59 -1.49
C VAL A 1021 34.76 -8.86 -0.71
N SER A 1022 34.64 -9.39 0.50
CA SER A 1022 35.78 -9.71 1.37
C SER A 1022 35.66 -11.09 1.99
N TYR A 1023 36.75 -11.86 2.03
CA TYR A 1023 36.88 -13.09 2.82
C TYR A 1023 37.57 -12.83 4.17
N VAL A 1024 37.65 -11.56 4.60
CA VAL A 1024 38.26 -11.18 5.89
C VAL A 1024 37.22 -11.28 7.01
N THR A 1025 37.48 -12.15 7.98
CA THR A 1025 36.81 -12.18 9.29
C THR A 1025 37.87 -12.31 10.39
N ASP A 1026 37.46 -12.25 11.66
CA ASP A 1026 38.30 -12.55 12.83
C ASP A 1026 38.91 -13.98 12.81
N SER A 1027 38.46 -14.83 11.89
CA SER A 1027 38.83 -16.24 11.78
C SER A 1027 39.45 -16.57 10.40
N THR A 1028 40.08 -17.75 10.30
CA THR A 1028 40.49 -18.30 9.01
C THR A 1028 39.28 -18.67 8.17
N VAL A 1029 39.13 -18.06 6.99
CA VAL A 1029 38.10 -18.43 6.02
C VAL A 1029 38.66 -19.45 5.03
N SER A 1030 38.09 -20.66 5.03
CA SER A 1030 38.45 -21.76 4.13
C SER A 1030 37.24 -22.39 3.45
N ASP A 1031 37.49 -23.24 2.44
CA ASP A 1031 36.53 -24.06 1.70
C ASP A 1031 35.32 -23.32 1.08
N SER A 1032 35.35 -21.99 1.07
CA SER A 1032 34.18 -21.14 0.78
C SER A 1032 34.06 -20.82 -0.70
N VAL A 1033 32.83 -20.76 -1.20
CA VAL A 1033 32.52 -20.62 -2.63
C VAL A 1033 31.73 -19.35 -2.91
N LEU A 1034 32.15 -18.59 -3.91
CA LEU A 1034 31.39 -17.51 -4.56
C LEU A 1034 31.18 -17.88 -6.02
N GLU A 1035 29.93 -18.09 -6.44
CA GLU A 1035 29.62 -18.51 -7.81
C GLU A 1035 28.45 -17.81 -8.50
N ASN A 1036 28.48 -17.78 -9.84
CA ASN A 1036 27.38 -17.33 -10.71
C ASN A 1036 26.84 -15.92 -10.38
N SER A 1037 27.65 -15.08 -9.75
CA SER A 1037 27.25 -13.80 -9.14
C SER A 1037 27.76 -12.60 -9.92
N THR A 1038 27.15 -11.42 -9.71
CA THR A 1038 27.63 -10.13 -10.23
C THR A 1038 28.20 -9.30 -9.08
N ILE A 1039 29.40 -8.77 -9.26
CA ILE A 1039 30.11 -7.93 -8.29
C ILE A 1039 30.60 -6.69 -9.03
N SER A 1040 30.23 -5.50 -8.57
CA SER A 1040 30.67 -4.24 -9.19
C SER A 1040 32.03 -3.77 -8.66
N GLY A 1041 32.33 -3.97 -7.37
CA GLY A 1041 33.59 -3.58 -6.76
C GLY A 1041 34.68 -4.67 -6.77
N ASN A 1042 35.65 -4.52 -5.87
CA ASN A 1042 36.81 -5.40 -5.75
C ASN A 1042 36.49 -6.64 -4.90
N ILE A 1043 37.30 -7.70 -5.05
CA ILE A 1043 37.27 -8.90 -4.20
C ILE A 1043 38.60 -9.07 -3.46
N LEU A 1044 38.55 -9.10 -2.13
CA LEU A 1044 39.72 -9.33 -1.27
C LEU A 1044 39.67 -10.72 -0.62
N ILE A 1045 40.62 -11.60 -0.95
CA ILE A 1045 40.92 -12.79 -0.15
C ILE A 1045 42.08 -12.47 0.77
N SER A 1046 41.83 -12.39 2.08
CA SER A 1046 42.83 -12.06 3.10
C SER A 1046 42.37 -12.58 4.48
N THR A 1047 43.28 -12.66 5.46
CA THR A 1047 42.98 -13.06 6.85
C THR A 1047 43.18 -11.88 7.80
N ALA A 1048 42.46 -11.83 8.93
CA ALA A 1048 42.74 -10.80 9.95
C ALA A 1048 44.15 -10.97 10.56
N ALA A 1049 44.48 -12.16 11.08
CA ALA A 1049 45.77 -12.42 11.71
C ALA A 1049 46.90 -12.68 10.69
N GLN A 1050 48.05 -12.00 10.83
CA GLN A 1050 49.23 -12.18 9.95
C GLN A 1050 49.79 -13.61 9.94
N THR A 1051 49.60 -14.37 11.02
CA THR A 1051 49.99 -15.78 11.14
C THR A 1051 49.09 -16.69 10.32
N ALA A 1052 47.79 -16.39 10.26
CA ALA A 1052 46.74 -17.21 9.67
C ALA A 1052 46.73 -17.20 8.13
N VAL A 1053 46.26 -18.30 7.54
CA VAL A 1053 46.18 -18.52 6.09
C VAL A 1053 44.78 -19.01 5.73
N ALA A 1054 44.11 -18.32 4.81
CA ALA A 1054 42.84 -18.76 4.20
C ALA A 1054 43.10 -19.95 3.27
N SER A 1055 42.14 -20.86 3.03
CA SER A 1055 42.46 -22.02 2.17
C SER A 1055 41.32 -22.66 1.39
N ARG A 1056 41.59 -23.16 0.18
CA ARG A 1056 40.61 -23.87 -0.70
C ARG A 1056 39.37 -23.05 -1.12
N ASN A 1057 39.42 -21.73 -0.97
CA ASN A 1057 38.35 -20.80 -1.38
C ASN A 1057 38.25 -20.71 -2.92
N LYS A 1058 37.04 -20.53 -3.44
CA LYS A 1058 36.74 -20.62 -4.88
C LYS A 1058 35.87 -19.45 -5.34
N ILE A 1059 36.33 -18.73 -6.36
CA ILE A 1059 35.59 -17.68 -7.06
C ILE A 1059 35.40 -18.17 -8.50
N ARG A 1060 34.18 -18.51 -8.91
CA ARG A 1060 33.93 -19.07 -10.26
C ARG A 1060 32.62 -18.67 -10.92
N ASN A 1061 32.60 -18.59 -12.25
CA ASN A 1061 31.41 -18.24 -13.04
C ASN A 1061 30.84 -16.83 -12.76
N ASN A 1062 31.59 -15.93 -12.14
CA ASN A 1062 31.10 -14.59 -11.76
C ASN A 1062 31.37 -13.54 -12.84
N ASN A 1063 30.63 -12.43 -12.80
CA ASN A 1063 30.93 -11.19 -13.50
C ASN A 1063 31.45 -10.17 -12.49
N ILE A 1064 32.65 -9.64 -12.67
CA ILE A 1064 33.38 -8.85 -11.66
C ILE A 1064 33.86 -7.54 -12.29
N GLY A 1065 33.46 -6.40 -11.72
CA GLY A 1065 33.74 -5.04 -12.20
C GLY A 1065 35.00 -4.38 -11.60
N GLY A 1066 35.75 -5.10 -10.76
CA GLY A 1066 36.96 -4.60 -10.11
C GLY A 1066 38.03 -5.68 -9.91
N ASN A 1067 39.06 -5.34 -9.14
CA ASN A 1067 40.25 -6.18 -8.97
C ASN A 1067 40.01 -7.37 -8.02
N ILE A 1068 40.78 -8.44 -8.18
CA ILE A 1068 40.82 -9.57 -7.23
C ILE A 1068 42.20 -9.61 -6.56
N THR A 1069 42.27 -9.31 -5.26
CA THR A 1069 43.52 -9.29 -4.49
C THR A 1069 43.60 -10.48 -3.54
N ILE A 1070 44.69 -11.24 -3.62
CA ILE A 1070 44.91 -12.49 -2.89
C ILE A 1070 46.13 -12.35 -1.97
N ILE A 1071 45.86 -12.36 -0.67
CA ILE A 1071 46.84 -12.21 0.42
C ILE A 1071 46.68 -13.36 1.39
N ARG A 1072 47.78 -14.05 1.75
CA ARG A 1072 47.76 -15.13 2.76
C ARG A 1072 46.68 -16.20 2.52
N SER A 1073 46.48 -16.63 1.28
CA SER A 1073 45.50 -17.67 0.91
C SER A 1073 46.13 -18.81 0.11
N ASN A 1074 46.00 -20.04 0.59
CA ASN A 1074 46.61 -21.23 0.02
C ASN A 1074 45.58 -22.10 -0.73
N TYR A 1075 45.84 -22.50 -1.97
CA TYR A 1075 44.87 -23.17 -2.86
C TYR A 1075 43.62 -22.32 -3.14
N ALA A 1076 43.77 -21.02 -3.42
CA ALA A 1076 42.67 -20.23 -3.99
C ALA A 1076 42.41 -20.67 -5.45
N VAL A 1077 41.14 -20.72 -5.86
CA VAL A 1077 40.76 -21.08 -7.24
C VAL A 1077 39.90 -19.96 -7.85
N ILE A 1078 40.42 -19.31 -8.89
CA ILE A 1078 39.74 -18.28 -9.68
C ILE A 1078 39.45 -18.89 -11.06
N ALA A 1079 38.21 -19.30 -11.33
CA ALA A 1079 37.87 -20.11 -12.50
C ALA A 1079 36.66 -19.62 -13.31
N ASN A 1080 36.79 -19.49 -14.64
CA ASN A 1080 35.65 -19.19 -15.54
C ASN A 1080 34.86 -17.90 -15.15
N ASN A 1081 35.53 -16.88 -14.62
CA ASN A 1081 34.91 -15.57 -14.35
C ASN A 1081 35.11 -14.63 -15.55
N THR A 1082 34.22 -13.64 -15.71
CA THR A 1082 34.50 -12.42 -16.49
C THR A 1082 34.92 -11.33 -15.50
N ILE A 1083 36.06 -10.68 -15.77
CA ILE A 1083 36.71 -9.74 -14.87
C ILE A 1083 37.09 -8.49 -15.67
N ASN A 1084 36.59 -7.34 -15.25
CA ASN A 1084 37.00 -6.01 -15.70
C ASN A 1084 37.92 -5.42 -14.63
N GLY A 1085 39.20 -5.78 -14.65
CA GLY A 1085 40.17 -5.50 -13.58
C GLY A 1085 41.32 -6.51 -13.54
N THR A 1086 42.26 -6.30 -12.62
CA THR A 1086 43.49 -7.11 -12.48
C THR A 1086 43.38 -8.12 -11.34
N ILE A 1087 44.04 -9.28 -11.47
CA ILE A 1087 44.24 -10.24 -10.37
C ILE A 1087 45.64 -10.05 -9.76
N ASN A 1088 45.71 -9.77 -8.46
CA ASN A 1088 46.96 -9.55 -7.72
C ASN A 1088 47.21 -10.68 -6.73
N VAL A 1089 48.31 -11.44 -6.89
CA VAL A 1089 48.69 -12.57 -6.02
C VAL A 1089 50.00 -12.27 -5.30
N THR A 1090 49.92 -11.96 -4.01
CA THR A 1090 51.08 -11.51 -3.21
C THR A 1090 52.04 -12.63 -2.80
N ALA A 1091 53.31 -12.32 -2.53
CA ALA A 1091 54.30 -13.31 -2.09
C ALA A 1091 53.91 -13.96 -0.74
N THR A 1092 53.29 -13.17 0.14
CA THR A 1092 53.02 -13.50 1.54
C THR A 1092 51.97 -14.61 1.70
N LYS A 1093 52.43 -15.86 1.62
CA LYS A 1093 51.67 -17.10 1.86
C LYS A 1093 50.48 -17.34 0.91
N ALA A 1094 50.43 -16.73 -0.27
CA ALA A 1094 49.34 -16.89 -1.26
C ALA A 1094 49.51 -18.11 -2.20
N GLY A 1095 50.00 -19.24 -1.66
CA GLY A 1095 50.52 -20.37 -2.45
C GLY A 1095 49.45 -21.24 -3.15
N ASN A 1096 49.91 -22.04 -4.12
CA ASN A 1096 49.12 -23.02 -4.88
C ASN A 1096 47.85 -22.43 -5.52
N THR A 1097 47.85 -21.14 -5.85
CA THR A 1097 46.71 -20.43 -6.44
C THR A 1097 46.52 -20.87 -7.90
N LEU A 1098 45.28 -21.17 -8.29
CA LEU A 1098 44.90 -21.56 -9.65
C LEU A 1098 44.03 -20.49 -10.29
N ILE A 1099 44.50 -19.87 -11.37
CA ILE A 1099 43.76 -18.90 -12.20
C ILE A 1099 43.53 -19.55 -13.56
N THR A 1100 42.30 -19.97 -13.86
CA THR A 1100 42.02 -20.74 -15.09
C THR A 1100 40.72 -20.37 -15.79
N GLU A 1101 40.69 -20.45 -17.13
CA GLU A 1101 39.47 -20.28 -17.95
C GLU A 1101 38.75 -18.91 -17.80
N ASN A 1102 39.32 -17.92 -17.11
CA ASN A 1102 38.72 -16.60 -16.93
C ASN A 1102 38.84 -15.76 -18.22
N ASN A 1103 37.93 -14.81 -18.40
CA ASN A 1103 38.06 -13.71 -19.35
C ASN A 1103 38.39 -12.43 -18.58
N ILE A 1104 39.61 -11.93 -18.71
CA ILE A 1104 40.14 -10.77 -17.99
C ILE A 1104 40.45 -9.66 -18.97
N THR A 1105 39.74 -8.54 -18.84
CA THR A 1105 40.02 -7.28 -19.52
C THR A 1105 40.34 -6.25 -18.46
N THR A 1106 41.34 -5.40 -18.67
CA THR A 1106 41.64 -4.28 -17.76
C THR A 1106 42.32 -3.17 -18.55
N ASP A 1107 42.19 -1.94 -18.09
CA ASP A 1107 42.91 -0.79 -18.68
C ASP A 1107 44.35 -0.70 -18.15
N ASN A 1108 44.67 -1.40 -17.04
CA ASN A 1108 46.02 -1.54 -16.50
C ASN A 1108 46.98 -2.27 -17.47
N GLU A 1109 48.30 -2.07 -17.32
CA GLU A 1109 49.31 -2.77 -18.13
C GLU A 1109 49.21 -4.31 -18.04
N TYR A 1110 48.83 -4.83 -16.87
CA TYR A 1110 48.75 -6.28 -16.60
C TYR A 1110 47.36 -6.74 -16.13
N THR A 1111 46.85 -7.79 -16.77
CA THR A 1111 45.68 -8.55 -16.31
C THR A 1111 45.93 -9.33 -15.02
N ILE A 1112 47.17 -9.77 -14.79
CA ILE A 1112 47.55 -10.56 -13.61
C ILE A 1112 48.96 -10.13 -13.16
N ILE A 1113 49.11 -9.81 -11.87
CA ILE A 1113 50.40 -9.57 -11.22
C ILE A 1113 50.61 -10.68 -10.18
N ASN A 1114 51.68 -11.46 -10.32
CA ASN A 1114 51.97 -12.62 -9.49
C ASN A 1114 53.37 -12.56 -8.86
N TYR A 1115 53.39 -12.55 -7.52
CA TYR A 1115 54.59 -12.61 -6.70
C TYR A 1115 54.79 -14.02 -6.07
N ASN A 1116 54.02 -15.04 -6.46
CA ASN A 1116 54.08 -16.37 -5.85
C ASN A 1116 54.51 -17.49 -6.80
N GLU A 1117 55.62 -18.16 -6.48
CA GLU A 1117 56.25 -19.22 -7.27
C GLU A 1117 55.33 -20.44 -7.55
N THR A 1118 54.29 -20.64 -6.75
CA THR A 1118 53.41 -21.83 -6.82
C THR A 1118 52.06 -21.56 -7.48
N THR A 1119 51.88 -20.39 -8.10
CA THR A 1119 50.67 -20.06 -8.87
C THR A 1119 50.65 -20.79 -10.22
N THR A 1120 49.47 -21.23 -10.66
CA THR A 1120 49.20 -21.76 -12.01
C THR A 1120 48.21 -20.85 -12.73
N ILE A 1121 48.59 -20.37 -13.92
CA ILE A 1121 47.80 -19.45 -14.75
C ILE A 1121 47.57 -20.12 -16.11
N SER A 1122 46.37 -20.69 -16.31
CA SER A 1122 46.10 -21.55 -17.47
C SER A 1122 44.82 -21.28 -18.26
N ASN A 1123 44.89 -21.30 -19.59
CA ASN A 1123 43.73 -21.25 -20.49
C ASN A 1123 42.84 -19.99 -20.35
N ASN A 1124 43.34 -18.89 -19.78
CA ASN A 1124 42.59 -17.65 -19.63
C ASN A 1124 42.58 -16.83 -20.94
N GLN A 1125 41.50 -16.07 -21.16
CA GLN A 1125 41.46 -14.99 -22.14
C GLN A 1125 41.90 -13.70 -21.45
N LEU A 1126 42.97 -13.07 -21.94
CA LEU A 1126 43.63 -11.95 -21.28
C LEU A 1126 43.84 -10.78 -22.25
N ILE A 1127 43.40 -9.58 -21.87
CA ILE A 1127 43.34 -8.38 -22.71
C ILE A 1127 43.72 -7.13 -21.88
N THR A 1128 44.62 -6.30 -22.41
CA THR A 1128 44.87 -4.92 -21.98
C THR A 1128 44.85 -3.98 -23.21
N PRO A 1129 44.95 -2.65 -23.07
CA PRO A 1129 44.90 -1.74 -24.22
C PRO A 1129 46.07 -1.93 -25.21
N THR A 1130 47.18 -2.51 -24.74
CA THR A 1130 48.45 -2.62 -25.47
C THR A 1130 48.87 -4.07 -25.77
N ALA A 1131 48.40 -5.06 -25.01
CA ALA A 1131 48.89 -6.43 -25.06
C ALA A 1131 47.78 -7.49 -24.91
N LEU A 1132 48.10 -8.76 -25.25
CA LEU A 1132 47.15 -9.88 -25.30
C LEU A 1132 47.78 -11.20 -24.81
N GLY A 1133 47.00 -12.04 -24.13
CA GLY A 1133 47.41 -13.39 -23.72
C GLY A 1133 48.54 -13.41 -22.68
N ASN A 1134 49.45 -14.40 -22.76
CA ASN A 1134 50.57 -14.52 -21.81
C ASN A 1134 51.42 -13.23 -21.60
N SER A 1135 51.41 -12.27 -22.54
CA SER A 1135 52.17 -11.02 -22.41
C SER A 1135 51.55 -9.98 -21.46
N THR A 1136 50.30 -10.17 -21.01
CA THR A 1136 49.62 -9.31 -20.03
C THR A 1136 49.74 -9.84 -18.59
N ILE A 1137 50.72 -10.70 -18.33
CA ILE A 1137 50.99 -11.31 -17.02
C ILE A 1137 52.37 -10.85 -16.54
N ASN A 1138 52.42 -10.19 -15.39
CA ASN A 1138 53.66 -9.88 -14.69
C ASN A 1138 53.95 -10.94 -13.62
N ASP A 1139 54.77 -11.95 -13.94
CA ASP A 1139 55.22 -12.95 -12.96
C ASP A 1139 56.56 -12.56 -12.33
N ILE A 1140 56.46 -11.71 -11.30
CA ILE A 1140 57.56 -11.26 -10.45
C ILE A 1140 58.21 -12.45 -9.70
N SER A 1141 57.50 -13.57 -9.53
CA SER A 1141 58.09 -14.79 -8.97
C SER A 1141 59.04 -15.54 -9.91
N ALA A 1142 58.96 -15.27 -11.22
CA ALA A 1142 59.69 -15.95 -12.30
C ALA A 1142 59.59 -17.49 -12.33
N ASN A 1143 58.65 -18.09 -11.60
CA ASN A 1143 58.53 -19.54 -11.39
C ASN A 1143 57.09 -20.06 -11.59
N ALA A 1144 56.10 -19.19 -11.85
CA ALA A 1144 54.71 -19.61 -11.99
C ALA A 1144 54.46 -20.48 -13.23
N THR A 1145 53.48 -21.38 -13.14
CA THR A 1145 53.12 -22.25 -14.27
C THR A 1145 52.14 -21.53 -15.20
N ILE A 1146 52.68 -20.88 -16.24
CA ILE A 1146 51.90 -20.08 -17.21
C ILE A 1146 51.74 -20.85 -18.53
N ILE A 1147 50.51 -21.25 -18.88
CA ILE A 1147 50.22 -22.06 -20.08
C ILE A 1147 48.91 -21.66 -20.78
N ASN A 1148 48.88 -21.72 -22.12
CA ASN A 1148 47.67 -21.58 -22.95
C ASN A 1148 46.84 -20.29 -22.81
N ASN A 1149 47.32 -19.21 -22.19
CA ASN A 1149 46.56 -17.94 -22.11
C ASN A 1149 46.73 -17.12 -23.40
N GLY A 1150 45.63 -16.59 -23.94
CA GLY A 1150 45.62 -15.98 -25.29
C GLY A 1150 44.41 -15.09 -25.53
N PRO A 1151 44.42 -14.22 -26.57
CA PRO A 1151 43.23 -13.49 -26.97
C PRO A 1151 42.10 -14.44 -27.38
N ALA A 1152 40.86 -13.99 -27.21
CA ALA A 1152 39.64 -14.79 -27.31
C ALA A 1152 39.59 -15.74 -28.53
N TYR A 1153 39.43 -17.04 -28.28
CA TYR A 1153 39.28 -18.07 -29.30
C TYR A 1153 37.93 -17.94 -30.04
N LYS A 1154 37.86 -17.03 -31.02
CA LYS A 1154 36.86 -17.13 -32.10
C LYS A 1154 37.21 -18.32 -32.98
N VAL A 1155 36.67 -19.49 -32.63
CA VAL A 1155 36.72 -20.69 -33.48
C VAL A 1155 35.84 -20.45 -34.71
N ASN A 1156 36.45 -19.96 -35.79
CA ASN A 1156 35.83 -19.95 -37.11
C ASN A 1156 35.73 -21.39 -37.61
N ILE A 1157 34.64 -22.09 -37.26
CA ILE A 1157 34.25 -23.35 -37.90
C ILE A 1157 33.70 -23.02 -39.29
N THR A 1158 34.58 -22.79 -40.25
CA THR A 1158 34.26 -23.05 -41.66
C THR A 1158 34.11 -24.55 -41.83
N MET A 1159 32.92 -25.01 -42.23
CA MET A 1159 32.56 -26.42 -42.45
C MET A 1159 33.24 -27.00 -43.71
N ASP A 1160 34.56 -27.04 -43.70
CA ASP A 1160 35.42 -27.43 -44.83
C ASP A 1160 36.61 -28.32 -44.40
N THR A 1161 36.41 -29.26 -43.46
CA THR A 1161 36.84 -30.67 -43.60
C THR A 1161 36.47 -31.54 -42.39
N TYR A 1162 35.75 -32.64 -42.68
CA TYR A 1162 35.46 -33.82 -41.83
C TYR A 1162 34.69 -33.61 -40.50
#